data_AF-A0A538KYV5-F1
#
_entry.id   AF-A0A538KYV5-F1
#
_cell.length_a   1.000
_cell.length_b   1.000
_cell.length_c   1.000
_cell.angle_alpha   90.00
_cell.angle_beta   90.00
_cell.angle_gamma   90.00
#
_symmetry.space_group_name_H-M   'P 1'
#
loop_
_entity.id
_entity.type
_entity.pdbx_description
1 polymer ?
#
loop_
_entity_poly.entity_id
_entity_poly.type
_entity_poly.pdbx_seq_one_letter_code
_entity_poly.pdbx_strand_id
1 'polypeptide(L)'
;GDAWLLVEFGGDSTADANEQGRRLLDALERAGDKAQVGARLYQCGDWAIKEVWQIREGGCTHSKVPGEHPGWAGWEDTAVAPEKTGDYLRDFQRVVDEHGLRVASYFGHVGHGCLHTRLDFDFSTAEGVRNYRHFMEAAADLVTSYGGSLSGEHGDGHARAELLPKMFGPELVGAFREFKSVWDPDFKMNPGKVVDPDPLDAHLRMDPSYTSRPVKTEFAYPGDGGSFTNAAERCFGVGACRDQNAVMCPSYQVTLEEKHSTRGRARLLFEMMRTDSPLEDAFRNEEVKEALDLCLACKGCLHECPVRVDMATYKAEFLSHYYKGRVRPRQAYALGLIRWEAELAARAPRLANFLTHRQPFAALSKRAAGVAPQRQLPAFASRTFRQWFAGRSGLNGTGRARVLLWPDTFNDYFRPEVAIAATEVLESAGFHVVVPKGSLCCGRPLYDYGMLRLAKRLLHRVLEGLRDDIHAGTPVVALEPSCGAVFRNELVNMLPGNEDAKRLARQTHTLGEFLARHAERWHMPRLESKALVHFHCHQRATSDTDCDRSVLDRLGLDYEVLDTGCCGLAGSFGYEAGERYEVSIKAAERLLLPALRGASAHTLLMTDGFSCRTQIEHGSERSAMHLAQVLQMALQRGPAGPAIDPPERAYASEAGALASGRRP
;
A
#
# COMPACT_ATOMS: atom_id res chain seq x y z
N GLY A 1 6.46 -27.45 -4.27
CA GLY A 1 7.36 -27.63 -5.41
C GLY A 1 8.46 -26.61 -5.28
N ASP A 2 9.66 -26.91 -5.76
CA ASP A 2 10.84 -26.08 -5.55
C ASP A 2 11.19 -25.21 -6.78
N ALA A 3 10.44 -25.37 -7.88
CA ALA A 3 10.55 -24.57 -9.10
C ALA A 3 9.19 -24.49 -9.81
N TRP A 4 8.97 -23.37 -10.51
CA TRP A 4 7.78 -23.13 -11.32
C TRP A 4 8.19 -22.57 -12.68
N LEU A 5 7.62 -23.11 -13.76
CA LEU A 5 7.79 -22.61 -15.11
C LEU A 5 6.44 -22.09 -15.61
N LEU A 6 6.38 -20.81 -15.97
CA LEU A 6 5.23 -20.21 -16.64
C LEU A 6 5.46 -20.24 -18.15
N VAL A 7 4.50 -20.81 -18.88
CA VAL A 7 4.50 -20.86 -20.34
C VAL A 7 3.25 -20.16 -20.85
N GLU A 8 3.44 -19.18 -21.72
CA GLU A 8 2.35 -18.44 -22.37
C GLU A 8 2.16 -18.96 -23.79
N PHE A 9 0.89 -19.12 -24.18
CA PHE A 9 0.50 -19.48 -25.54
C PHE A 9 -0.38 -18.38 -26.14
N GLY A 10 0.01 -17.88 -27.30
CA GLY A 10 -0.79 -17.00 -28.13
C GLY A 10 -1.42 -17.74 -29.32
N GLY A 11 -2.49 -17.21 -29.89
CA GLY A 11 -3.15 -17.76 -31.07
C GLY A 11 -4.13 -16.78 -31.69
N ASP A 12 -4.58 -17.06 -32.91
CA ASP A 12 -5.52 -16.19 -33.65
C ASP A 12 -6.93 -16.15 -33.02
N SER A 13 -7.21 -17.08 -32.09
CA SER A 13 -8.42 -17.10 -31.29
C SER A 13 -8.15 -17.67 -29.90
N THR A 14 -9.04 -17.35 -28.95
CA THR A 14 -9.03 -17.96 -27.60
C THR A 14 -9.05 -19.49 -27.64
N ALA A 15 -9.79 -20.08 -28.59
CA ALA A 15 -9.87 -21.53 -28.72
C ALA A 15 -8.52 -22.12 -29.14
N ASP A 16 -7.81 -21.47 -30.06
CA ASP A 16 -6.50 -21.90 -30.52
C ASP A 16 -5.43 -21.83 -29.43
N ALA A 17 -5.34 -20.71 -28.70
CA ALA A 17 -4.42 -20.56 -27.57
C ALA A 17 -4.66 -21.61 -26.47
N ASN A 18 -5.94 -21.86 -26.12
CA ASN A 18 -6.30 -22.88 -25.14
C ASN A 18 -5.94 -24.30 -25.61
N GLU A 19 -6.11 -24.59 -26.90
CA GLU A 19 -5.78 -25.89 -27.49
C GLU A 19 -4.27 -26.15 -27.46
N GLN A 20 -3.45 -25.14 -27.75
CA GLN A 20 -2.00 -25.25 -27.60
C GLN A 20 -1.58 -25.59 -26.17
N GLY A 21 -2.18 -24.93 -25.17
CA GLY A 21 -1.96 -25.24 -23.75
C GLY A 21 -2.35 -26.67 -23.37
N ARG A 22 -3.49 -27.17 -23.87
CA ARG A 22 -3.91 -28.56 -23.67
C ARG A 22 -2.94 -29.56 -24.30
N ARG A 23 -2.45 -29.29 -25.51
CA ARG A 23 -1.46 -30.16 -26.17
C ARG A 23 -0.18 -30.29 -25.36
N LEU A 24 0.27 -29.23 -24.68
CA LEU A 24 1.40 -29.31 -23.76
C LEU A 24 1.09 -30.22 -22.57
N LEU A 25 -0.08 -30.07 -21.94
CA LEU A 25 -0.49 -30.94 -20.84
C LEU A 25 -0.54 -32.42 -21.26
N ASP A 26 -1.17 -32.72 -22.40
CA ASP A 26 -1.22 -34.09 -22.93
C ASP A 26 0.19 -34.64 -23.22
N ALA A 27 1.10 -33.79 -23.70
CA ALA A 27 2.49 -34.18 -23.94
C ALA A 27 3.24 -34.47 -22.62
N LEU A 28 3.01 -33.68 -21.58
CA LEU A 28 3.59 -33.88 -20.26
C LEU A 28 3.04 -35.17 -19.59
N GLU A 29 1.74 -35.42 -19.69
CA GLU A 29 1.13 -36.66 -19.19
C GLU A 29 1.69 -37.90 -19.91
N ARG A 30 1.85 -37.83 -21.25
CA ARG A 30 2.47 -38.90 -22.04
C ARG A 30 3.94 -39.14 -21.68
N ALA A 31 4.65 -38.12 -21.18
CA ALA A 31 6.04 -38.27 -20.76
C ALA A 31 6.19 -39.06 -19.43
N GLY A 32 5.11 -39.24 -18.67
CA GLY A 32 5.03 -40.11 -17.48
C GLY A 32 5.90 -39.69 -16.28
N ASP A 33 6.17 -40.63 -15.36
CA ASP A 33 6.92 -40.48 -14.09
C ASP A 33 8.33 -39.85 -14.18
N LYS A 34 8.86 -39.65 -15.39
CA LYS A 34 10.14 -38.95 -15.61
C LYS A 34 10.03 -37.43 -15.36
N ALA A 35 8.82 -36.89 -15.35
CA ALA A 35 8.53 -35.51 -15.04
C ALA A 35 7.46 -35.50 -13.93
N GLN A 36 7.86 -35.50 -12.66
CA GLN A 36 6.96 -35.24 -11.52
C GLN A 36 6.50 -33.77 -11.53
N VAL A 37 5.92 -33.31 -12.64
CA VAL A 37 5.56 -31.92 -12.88
C VAL A 37 4.04 -31.81 -12.78
N GLY A 38 3.58 -31.25 -11.67
CA GLY A 38 2.19 -30.78 -11.58
C GLY A 38 2.01 -29.60 -12.52
N ALA A 39 1.07 -29.70 -13.45
CA ALA A 39 0.78 -28.62 -14.41
C ALA A 39 -0.68 -28.15 -14.27
N ARG A 40 -0.90 -26.85 -14.47
CA ARG A 40 -2.22 -26.23 -14.41
C ARG A 40 -2.37 -25.26 -15.57
N LEU A 41 -3.44 -25.43 -16.35
CA LEU A 41 -3.81 -24.51 -17.42
C LEU A 41 -4.74 -23.42 -16.87
N TYR A 42 -4.44 -22.17 -17.22
CA TYR A 42 -5.31 -21.01 -17.00
C TYR A 42 -5.79 -20.53 -18.37
N GLN A 43 -7.10 -20.34 -18.55
CA GLN A 43 -7.71 -20.08 -19.85
C GLN A 43 -8.07 -18.60 -20.02
N CYS A 44 -8.01 -18.07 -21.24
CA CYS A 44 -8.39 -16.67 -21.49
C CYS A 44 -9.81 -16.39 -20.97
N GLY A 45 -9.93 -15.36 -20.12
CA GLY A 45 -11.16 -15.04 -19.39
C GLY A 45 -11.12 -15.42 -17.91
N ASP A 46 -10.18 -16.28 -17.51
CA ASP A 46 -9.91 -16.54 -16.09
C ASP A 46 -9.25 -15.33 -15.45
N TRP A 47 -9.88 -14.80 -14.40
CA TRP A 47 -9.30 -13.74 -13.58
C TRP A 47 -7.91 -14.11 -13.02
N ALA A 48 -7.67 -15.41 -12.79
CA ALA A 48 -6.40 -15.96 -12.30
C ALA A 48 -5.21 -15.73 -13.26
N ILE A 49 -5.44 -15.50 -14.57
CA ILE A 49 -4.35 -15.15 -15.49
C ILE A 49 -3.67 -13.86 -15.04
N LYS A 50 -4.45 -12.88 -14.59
CA LYS A 50 -3.93 -11.60 -14.12
C LYS A 50 -3.04 -11.78 -12.89
N GLU A 51 -3.41 -12.65 -11.96
CA GLU A 51 -2.58 -12.95 -10.79
C GLU A 51 -1.27 -13.63 -11.16
N VAL A 52 -1.32 -14.61 -12.07
CA VAL A 52 -0.12 -15.30 -12.55
C VAL A 52 0.83 -14.33 -13.25
N TRP A 53 0.29 -13.40 -14.04
CA TRP A 53 1.07 -12.32 -14.66
C TRP A 53 1.69 -11.39 -13.62
N GLN A 54 0.94 -11.02 -12.58
CA GLN A 54 1.48 -10.20 -11.48
C GLN A 54 2.63 -10.91 -10.75
N ILE A 55 2.57 -12.23 -10.57
CA ILE A 55 3.70 -13.01 -10.01
C ILE A 55 4.93 -12.90 -10.92
N ARG A 56 4.74 -13.07 -12.24
CA ARG A 56 5.82 -12.95 -13.24
C ARG A 56 6.44 -11.55 -13.27
N GLU A 57 5.61 -10.50 -13.28
CA GLU A 57 6.05 -9.10 -13.22
C GLU A 57 6.72 -8.76 -11.87
N GLY A 58 6.27 -9.42 -10.80
CA GLY A 58 6.80 -9.29 -9.45
C GLY A 58 8.13 -10.01 -9.21
N GLY A 59 8.86 -10.48 -10.22
CA GLY A 59 10.10 -11.27 -10.06
C GLY A 59 11.14 -10.66 -9.09
N CYS A 60 11.22 -9.32 -9.02
CA CYS A 60 12.08 -8.59 -8.07
C CYS A 60 11.67 -8.70 -6.59
N THR A 61 10.48 -9.21 -6.27
CA THR A 61 9.97 -9.40 -4.89
C THR A 61 10.76 -10.45 -4.12
N HIS A 62 11.44 -11.37 -4.82
CA HIS A 62 12.12 -12.52 -4.21
C HIS A 62 13.46 -12.19 -3.51
N SER A 63 13.87 -10.92 -3.46
CA SER A 63 15.11 -10.50 -2.77
C SER A 63 15.04 -10.59 -1.24
N LYS A 64 13.85 -10.63 -0.64
CA LYS A 64 13.64 -10.63 0.82
C LYS A 64 12.52 -11.60 1.20
N VAL A 65 12.74 -12.90 0.97
CA VAL A 65 11.78 -13.95 1.35
C VAL A 65 11.69 -14.03 2.89
N PRO A 66 10.50 -13.91 3.49
CA PRO A 66 10.35 -13.98 4.94
C PRO A 66 10.87 -15.29 5.53
N GLY A 67 11.77 -15.20 6.51
CA GLY A 67 12.38 -16.37 7.17
C GLY A 67 13.65 -16.88 6.51
N GLU A 68 14.00 -16.38 5.33
CA GLU A 68 15.23 -16.74 4.60
C GLU A 68 16.30 -15.64 4.74
N HIS A 69 17.53 -15.96 4.28
CA HIS A 69 18.59 -14.97 4.21
C HIS A 69 18.28 -13.89 3.16
N PRO A 70 18.67 -12.63 3.43
CA PRO A 70 18.46 -11.56 2.48
C PRO A 70 19.29 -11.82 1.21
N GLY A 71 18.64 -11.78 0.06
CA GLY A 71 19.29 -11.87 -1.23
C GLY A 71 19.58 -10.50 -1.81
N TRP A 72 20.83 -10.26 -2.18
CA TRP A 72 21.27 -9.04 -2.83
C TRP A 72 21.32 -9.22 -4.35
N ALA A 73 21.13 -8.10 -5.03
CA ALA A 73 21.56 -7.93 -6.41
C ALA A 73 23.08 -8.06 -6.50
N GLY A 74 23.56 -8.63 -7.60
CA GLY A 74 24.99 -8.77 -7.83
C GLY A 74 25.26 -9.54 -9.10
N TRP A 75 24.77 -10.78 -9.24
CA TRP A 75 24.87 -11.57 -10.47
C TRP A 75 23.49 -11.92 -11.04
N GLU A 76 22.98 -11.06 -11.90
CA GLU A 76 21.69 -11.20 -12.57
C GLU A 76 21.80 -10.79 -14.02
N ASP A 77 20.73 -11.07 -14.78
CA ASP A 77 20.59 -10.71 -16.20
C ASP A 77 21.59 -11.43 -17.12
N THR A 78 22.08 -12.60 -16.69
CA THR A 78 23.05 -13.38 -17.44
C THR A 78 22.34 -14.30 -18.42
N ALA A 79 22.81 -14.34 -19.67
CA ALA A 79 22.17 -15.10 -20.74
C ALA A 79 23.10 -16.12 -21.37
N VAL A 80 22.62 -17.34 -21.59
CA VAL A 80 23.27 -18.38 -22.42
C VAL A 80 22.30 -18.87 -23.49
N ALA A 81 22.78 -19.59 -24.49
CA ALA A 81 21.88 -20.24 -25.45
C ALA A 81 20.86 -21.14 -24.71
N PRO A 82 19.55 -21.09 -25.04
CA PRO A 82 18.51 -21.78 -24.27
C PRO A 82 18.78 -23.26 -24.01
N GLU A 83 19.32 -23.98 -25.00
CA GLU A 83 19.69 -25.39 -24.92
C GLU A 83 20.83 -25.69 -23.92
N LYS A 84 21.62 -24.68 -23.56
CA LYS A 84 22.71 -24.79 -22.57
C LYS A 84 22.30 -24.36 -21.16
N THR A 85 21.11 -23.79 -20.99
CA THR A 85 20.66 -23.22 -19.70
C THR A 85 20.76 -24.20 -18.53
N GLY A 86 20.40 -25.47 -18.76
CA GLY A 86 20.43 -26.50 -17.72
C GLY A 86 21.85 -26.83 -17.25
N ASP A 87 22.81 -26.95 -18.17
CA ASP A 87 24.22 -27.20 -17.83
C ASP A 87 24.84 -25.98 -17.15
N TYR A 88 24.57 -24.79 -17.69
CA TYR A 88 25.01 -23.52 -17.09
C TYR A 88 24.53 -23.38 -15.64
N LEU A 89 23.25 -23.64 -15.36
CA LEU A 89 22.71 -23.55 -13.98
C LEU A 89 23.41 -24.51 -13.01
N ARG A 90 23.74 -25.73 -13.44
CA ARG A 90 24.47 -26.69 -12.60
C ARG A 90 25.89 -26.21 -12.31
N ASP A 91 26.58 -25.70 -13.32
CA ASP A 91 27.94 -25.17 -13.15
C ASP A 91 27.93 -23.88 -12.32
N PHE A 92 26.95 -23.01 -12.54
CA PHE A 92 26.75 -21.79 -11.76
C PHE A 92 26.51 -22.10 -10.28
N GLN A 93 25.67 -23.10 -9.99
CA GLN A 93 25.46 -23.54 -8.62
C GLN A 93 26.76 -24.04 -7.97
N ARG A 94 27.64 -24.74 -8.71
CA ARG A 94 28.97 -25.12 -8.18
C ARG A 94 29.82 -23.90 -7.85
N VAL A 95 29.84 -22.88 -8.71
CA VAL A 95 30.56 -21.62 -8.44
C VAL A 95 30.00 -20.92 -7.19
N VAL A 96 28.67 -20.91 -7.02
CA VAL A 96 28.02 -20.39 -5.80
C VAL A 96 28.48 -21.15 -4.56
N ASP A 97 28.47 -22.49 -4.62
CA ASP A 97 28.86 -23.36 -3.50
C ASP A 97 30.35 -23.21 -3.14
N GLU A 98 31.23 -23.08 -4.14
CA GLU A 98 32.68 -22.86 -3.97
C GLU A 98 32.99 -21.55 -3.24
N HIS A 99 32.16 -20.53 -3.42
CA HIS A 99 32.27 -19.24 -2.72
C HIS A 99 31.52 -19.21 -1.39
N GLY A 100 30.92 -20.32 -0.97
CA GLY A 100 30.14 -20.42 0.27
C GLY A 100 28.88 -19.54 0.29
N LEU A 101 28.38 -19.18 -0.89
CA LEU A 101 27.17 -18.35 -1.06
C LEU A 101 25.93 -19.23 -1.18
N ARG A 102 24.76 -18.63 -1.03
CA ARG A 102 23.46 -19.26 -1.28
C ARG A 102 22.62 -18.40 -2.17
N VAL A 103 21.89 -19.07 -3.06
CA VAL A 103 20.89 -18.41 -3.90
C VAL A 103 19.58 -18.31 -3.13
N ALA A 104 19.18 -17.09 -2.79
CA ALA A 104 17.89 -16.81 -2.18
C ALA A 104 16.73 -17.02 -3.18
N SER A 105 16.97 -16.73 -4.46
CA SER A 105 15.97 -16.96 -5.52
C SER A 105 16.58 -16.98 -6.91
N TYR A 106 16.05 -17.84 -7.77
CA TYR A 106 16.22 -17.80 -9.23
C TYR A 106 14.92 -17.31 -9.88
N PHE A 107 15.02 -16.41 -10.85
CA PHE A 107 13.89 -15.99 -11.69
C PHE A 107 14.41 -15.50 -13.05
N GLY A 108 13.55 -15.46 -14.07
CA GLY A 108 13.95 -14.91 -15.37
C GLY A 108 13.25 -15.54 -16.56
N HIS A 109 13.77 -15.23 -17.74
CA HIS A 109 13.28 -15.68 -19.02
C HIS A 109 14.02 -16.93 -19.47
N VAL A 110 13.69 -18.07 -18.85
CA VAL A 110 14.31 -19.38 -19.15
C VAL A 110 14.22 -19.74 -20.64
N GLY A 111 13.13 -19.35 -21.32
CA GLY A 111 12.96 -19.54 -22.76
C GLY A 111 13.98 -18.78 -23.63
N HIS A 112 14.60 -17.73 -23.09
CA HIS A 112 15.69 -16.98 -23.72
C HIS A 112 17.06 -17.32 -23.13
N GLY A 113 17.12 -18.28 -22.20
CA GLY A 113 18.33 -18.61 -21.43
C GLY A 113 18.82 -17.45 -20.55
N CYS A 114 17.99 -16.44 -20.28
CA CYS A 114 18.30 -15.28 -19.44
C CYS A 114 17.82 -15.51 -18.01
N LEU A 115 18.73 -15.34 -17.04
CA LEU A 115 18.53 -15.68 -15.64
C LEU A 115 18.94 -14.54 -14.71
N HIS A 116 18.17 -14.39 -13.65
CA HIS A 116 18.42 -13.46 -12.55
C HIS A 116 18.53 -14.24 -11.26
N THR A 117 19.45 -13.81 -10.40
CA THR A 117 19.65 -14.43 -9.09
C THR A 117 19.69 -13.38 -7.98
N ARG A 118 19.39 -13.84 -6.76
CA ARG A 118 19.58 -13.09 -5.53
C ARG A 118 20.50 -13.91 -4.63
N LEU A 119 21.63 -13.33 -4.24
CA LEU A 119 22.70 -14.03 -3.51
C LEU A 119 22.93 -13.38 -2.16
N ASP A 120 23.26 -14.15 -1.13
CA ASP A 120 23.46 -13.67 0.23
C ASP A 120 24.87 -13.08 0.48
N PHE A 121 25.34 -12.22 -0.43
CA PHE A 121 26.64 -11.55 -0.30
C PHE A 121 26.81 -10.83 1.05
N ASP A 122 27.99 -10.99 1.65
CA ASP A 122 28.41 -10.22 2.81
C ASP A 122 29.18 -8.97 2.37
N PHE A 123 28.51 -7.82 2.42
CA PHE A 123 29.13 -6.52 2.18
C PHE A 123 29.63 -5.82 3.45
N SER A 124 29.42 -6.43 4.62
CA SER A 124 29.77 -5.85 5.92
C SER A 124 31.21 -6.13 6.33
N THR A 125 31.87 -7.10 5.69
CA THR A 125 33.26 -7.46 5.99
C THR A 125 34.16 -7.28 4.77
N ALA A 126 35.43 -6.94 5.01
CA ALA A 126 36.41 -6.83 3.94
C ALA A 126 36.66 -8.17 3.22
N GLU A 127 36.50 -9.28 3.94
CA GLU A 127 36.57 -10.62 3.34
C GLU A 127 35.37 -10.91 2.43
N GLY A 128 34.16 -10.60 2.88
CA GLY A 128 32.95 -10.73 2.08
C GLY A 128 32.98 -9.89 0.80
N VAL A 129 33.51 -8.65 0.85
CA VAL A 129 33.71 -7.82 -0.35
C VAL A 129 34.74 -8.41 -1.31
N ARG A 130 35.85 -8.97 -0.80
CA ARG A 130 36.81 -9.71 -1.64
C ARG A 130 36.17 -10.95 -2.27
N ASN A 131 35.39 -11.70 -1.51
CA ASN A 131 34.66 -12.87 -2.00
C ASN A 131 33.65 -12.50 -3.09
N TYR A 132 32.91 -11.39 -2.91
CA TYR A 132 32.01 -10.85 -3.93
C TYR A 132 32.75 -10.60 -5.25
N ARG A 133 33.92 -9.95 -5.22
CA ARG A 133 34.76 -9.74 -6.41
C ARG A 133 35.15 -11.05 -7.08
N HIS A 134 35.75 -11.97 -6.33
CA HIS A 134 36.18 -13.25 -6.89
C HIS A 134 35.01 -14.02 -7.50
N PHE A 135 33.86 -14.01 -6.85
CA PHE A 135 32.63 -14.61 -7.37
C PHE A 135 32.21 -13.97 -8.70
N MET A 136 32.21 -12.64 -8.79
CA MET A 136 31.82 -11.91 -9.99
C MET A 136 32.76 -12.19 -11.17
N GLU A 137 34.05 -12.30 -10.91
CA GLU A 137 35.05 -12.66 -11.91
C GLU A 137 34.89 -14.11 -12.38
N ALA A 138 34.66 -15.05 -11.47
CA ALA A 138 34.44 -16.46 -11.77
C ALA A 138 33.13 -16.69 -12.53
N ALA A 139 32.06 -16.00 -12.15
CA ALA A 139 30.78 -16.07 -12.84
C ALA A 139 30.87 -15.50 -14.27
N ALA A 140 31.70 -14.46 -14.48
CA ALA A 140 32.01 -13.93 -15.81
C ALA A 140 32.78 -14.92 -16.67
N ASP A 141 33.79 -15.59 -16.11
CA ASP A 141 34.53 -16.64 -16.82
C ASP A 141 33.61 -17.82 -17.18
N LEU A 142 32.71 -18.19 -16.26
CA LEU A 142 31.74 -19.25 -16.50
C LEU A 142 30.81 -18.90 -17.67
N VAL A 143 30.11 -17.77 -17.65
CA VAL A 143 29.16 -17.46 -18.74
C VAL A 143 29.85 -17.30 -20.09
N THR A 144 31.04 -16.71 -20.12
CA THR A 144 31.80 -16.55 -21.36
C THR A 144 32.29 -17.89 -21.91
N SER A 145 32.63 -18.86 -21.05
CA SER A 145 32.95 -20.24 -21.49
C SER A 145 31.78 -20.95 -22.18
N TYR A 146 30.55 -20.56 -21.85
CA TYR A 146 29.33 -21.05 -22.51
C TYR A 146 29.00 -20.30 -23.82
N GLY A 147 29.77 -19.26 -24.14
CA GLY A 147 29.48 -18.31 -25.22
C GLY A 147 28.28 -17.40 -24.91
N GLY A 148 28.00 -17.18 -23.63
CA GLY A 148 26.90 -16.34 -23.17
C GLY A 148 27.28 -14.87 -22.96
N SER A 149 26.32 -14.12 -22.41
CA SER A 149 26.44 -12.68 -22.12
C SER A 149 26.31 -12.38 -20.63
N LEU A 150 27.12 -11.42 -20.14
CA LEU A 150 27.12 -10.91 -18.77
C LEU A 150 25.84 -10.13 -18.41
N SER A 151 25.19 -9.55 -19.42
CA SER A 151 23.92 -8.81 -19.35
C SER A 151 23.10 -9.05 -20.63
N GLY A 152 21.79 -9.22 -20.48
CA GLY A 152 20.84 -9.43 -21.58
C GLY A 152 19.86 -8.25 -21.76
N GLU A 153 19.25 -7.77 -20.67
CA GLU A 153 18.13 -6.84 -20.70
C GLU A 153 18.37 -5.53 -19.93
N HIS A 154 19.22 -5.54 -18.90
CA HIS A 154 19.35 -4.45 -17.93
C HIS A 154 20.60 -3.58 -18.13
N GLY A 155 21.47 -3.95 -19.07
CA GLY A 155 22.71 -3.26 -19.40
C GLY A 155 23.80 -3.44 -18.35
N ASP A 156 25.04 -3.13 -18.73
CA ASP A 156 26.22 -3.44 -17.92
C ASP A 156 26.43 -2.47 -16.73
N GLY A 157 26.16 -1.18 -16.96
CA GLY A 157 26.30 -0.13 -15.94
C GLY A 157 27.69 -0.11 -15.27
N HIS A 158 27.73 0.22 -13.98
CA HIS A 158 28.96 0.09 -13.18
C HIS A 158 29.21 -1.36 -12.71
N ALA A 159 28.15 -2.16 -12.58
CA ALA A 159 28.20 -3.48 -11.95
C ALA A 159 28.84 -4.57 -12.83
N ARG A 160 29.01 -4.31 -14.13
CA ARG A 160 29.62 -5.24 -15.10
C ARG A 160 30.74 -4.66 -15.94
N ALA A 161 30.88 -3.34 -16.00
CA ALA A 161 31.77 -2.70 -16.97
C ALA A 161 33.22 -3.17 -16.87
N GLU A 162 33.76 -3.40 -15.67
CA GLU A 162 35.12 -3.94 -15.47
C GLU A 162 35.30 -5.34 -16.09
N LEU A 163 34.21 -6.12 -16.20
CA LEU A 163 34.22 -7.50 -16.71
C LEU A 163 34.04 -7.57 -18.24
N LEU A 164 33.65 -6.47 -18.90
CA LEU A 164 33.39 -6.45 -20.34
C LEU A 164 34.56 -6.93 -21.21
N PRO A 165 35.85 -6.67 -20.87
CA PRO A 165 36.96 -7.24 -21.62
C PRO A 165 36.98 -8.77 -21.65
N LYS A 166 36.41 -9.46 -20.64
CA LYS A 166 36.30 -10.94 -20.64
C LYS A 166 35.32 -11.44 -21.71
N MET A 167 34.29 -10.66 -22.02
CA MET A 167 33.24 -11.04 -22.97
C MET A 167 33.51 -10.54 -24.39
N PHE A 168 33.87 -9.26 -24.53
CA PHE A 168 34.05 -8.61 -25.83
C PHE A 168 35.52 -8.56 -26.28
N GLY A 169 36.47 -8.79 -25.37
CA GLY A 169 37.89 -8.59 -25.64
C GLY A 169 38.30 -7.11 -25.66
N PRO A 170 39.62 -6.85 -25.64
CA PRO A 170 40.16 -5.49 -25.57
C PRO A 170 39.88 -4.65 -26.82
N GLU A 171 39.77 -5.28 -28.00
CA GLU A 171 39.54 -4.59 -29.27
C GLU A 171 38.16 -3.91 -29.31
N LEU A 172 37.11 -4.67 -29.03
CA LEU A 172 35.74 -4.14 -29.05
C LEU A 172 35.50 -3.14 -27.91
N VAL A 173 36.04 -3.38 -26.71
CA VAL A 173 36.00 -2.39 -25.63
C VAL A 173 36.76 -1.11 -26.02
N GLY A 174 37.86 -1.24 -26.77
CA GLY A 174 38.54 -0.11 -27.39
C GLY A 174 37.66 0.68 -28.35
N ALA A 175 36.92 0.00 -29.22
CA ALA A 175 35.96 0.63 -30.12
C ALA A 175 34.82 1.33 -29.37
N PHE A 176 34.33 0.77 -28.26
CA PHE A 176 33.34 1.45 -27.40
C PHE A 176 33.90 2.75 -26.83
N ARG A 177 35.18 2.74 -26.42
CA ARG A 177 35.84 3.93 -25.89
C ARG A 177 35.99 4.99 -26.98
N GLU A 178 36.45 4.62 -28.17
CA GLU A 178 36.55 5.53 -29.31
C GLU A 178 35.20 6.17 -29.64
N PHE A 179 34.15 5.35 -29.75
CA PHE A 179 32.80 5.82 -29.99
C PHE A 179 32.35 6.83 -28.92
N LYS A 180 32.54 6.52 -27.63
CA LYS A 180 32.22 7.46 -26.55
C LYS A 180 33.02 8.76 -26.67
N SER A 181 34.29 8.67 -27.04
CA SER A 181 35.21 9.81 -27.08
C SER A 181 34.86 10.80 -28.20
N VAL A 182 34.26 10.30 -29.29
CA VAL A 182 33.73 11.14 -30.39
C VAL A 182 32.54 11.99 -29.94
N TRP A 183 31.63 11.42 -29.15
CA TRP A 183 30.37 12.09 -28.75
C TRP A 183 30.43 12.80 -27.39
N ASP A 184 31.35 12.39 -26.52
CA ASP A 184 31.54 12.87 -25.16
C ASP A 184 33.05 12.98 -24.85
N PRO A 185 33.78 13.89 -25.52
CA PRO A 185 35.24 14.00 -25.42
C PRO A 185 35.73 14.36 -24.02
N ASP A 186 34.89 15.01 -23.22
CA ASP A 186 35.17 15.36 -21.82
C ASP A 186 34.70 14.28 -20.83
N PHE A 187 34.09 13.18 -21.32
CA PHE A 187 33.57 12.08 -20.50
C PHE A 187 32.56 12.51 -19.42
N LYS A 188 31.75 13.54 -19.70
CA LYS A 188 30.77 14.10 -18.76
C LYS A 188 29.44 13.33 -18.75
N MET A 189 29.13 12.58 -19.82
CA MET A 189 27.87 11.84 -19.95
C MET A 189 28.03 10.40 -19.45
N ASN A 190 27.55 10.08 -18.25
CA ASN A 190 27.71 8.75 -17.62
C ASN A 190 29.19 8.31 -17.50
N PRO A 191 30.03 9.04 -16.74
CA PRO A 191 31.42 8.64 -16.51
C PRO A 191 31.51 7.26 -15.85
N GLY A 192 32.55 6.49 -16.20
CA GLY A 192 32.85 5.19 -15.57
C GLY A 192 31.86 4.06 -15.88
N LYS A 193 31.00 4.21 -16.90
CA LYS A 193 30.10 3.15 -17.38
C LYS A 193 30.52 2.67 -18.75
N VAL A 194 30.50 1.35 -18.95
CA VAL A 194 30.86 0.62 -20.19
C VAL A 194 32.35 0.72 -20.56
N VAL A 195 32.95 1.91 -20.49
CA VAL A 195 34.38 2.16 -20.75
C VAL A 195 34.99 2.92 -19.58
N ASP A 196 36.28 2.67 -19.35
CA ASP A 196 37.06 3.24 -18.24
C ASP A 196 36.34 3.15 -16.88
N PRO A 197 35.87 1.94 -16.49
CA PRO A 197 35.07 1.77 -15.29
C PRO A 197 35.90 1.86 -14.01
N ASP A 198 35.24 2.29 -12.95
CA ASP A 198 35.73 2.07 -11.60
C ASP A 198 35.73 0.55 -11.26
N PRO A 199 36.55 0.11 -10.29
CA PRO A 199 36.52 -1.27 -9.80
C PRO A 199 35.12 -1.70 -9.33
N LEU A 200 34.78 -2.98 -9.53
CA LEU A 200 33.46 -3.59 -9.23
C LEU A 200 32.96 -3.37 -7.80
N ASP A 201 33.87 -3.16 -6.85
CA ASP A 201 33.59 -2.99 -5.42
C ASP A 201 33.82 -1.57 -4.90
N ALA A 202 34.16 -0.60 -5.77
CA ALA A 202 34.53 0.75 -5.34
C ALA A 202 33.34 1.55 -4.78
N HIS A 203 32.14 1.30 -5.30
CA HIS A 203 30.93 2.09 -4.99
C HIS A 203 29.81 1.24 -4.41
N LEU A 204 30.16 0.23 -3.60
CA LEU A 204 29.17 -0.60 -2.93
C LEU A 204 28.31 0.25 -1.99
N ARG A 205 26.99 0.06 -2.06
CA ARG A 205 26.04 0.81 -1.21
C ARG A 205 26.32 0.59 0.28
N MET A 206 26.71 -0.62 0.64
CA MET A 206 27.20 -0.98 1.96
C MET A 206 28.61 -1.52 1.75
N ASP A 207 29.53 -1.05 2.55
CA ASP A 207 30.93 -1.47 2.53
C ASP A 207 31.36 -1.74 3.99
N PRO A 208 32.56 -2.27 4.25
CA PRO A 208 32.96 -2.66 5.60
C PRO A 208 33.05 -1.48 6.60
N SER A 209 33.09 -0.24 6.12
CA SER A 209 33.00 0.96 6.98
C SER A 209 31.56 1.34 7.35
N TYR A 210 30.56 0.69 6.75
CA TYR A 210 29.16 0.90 7.06
C TYR A 210 28.88 0.61 8.53
N THR A 211 28.57 1.67 9.27
CA THR A 211 28.03 1.56 10.62
C THR A 211 26.70 2.29 10.71
N SER A 212 25.74 1.66 11.39
CA SER A 212 24.39 2.20 11.55
C SER A 212 24.14 2.64 12.98
N ARG A 213 23.21 3.59 13.13
CA ARG A 213 22.82 4.13 14.44
C ARG A 213 21.82 3.19 15.10
N PRO A 214 22.08 2.64 16.31
CA PRO A 214 21.06 1.90 17.05
C PRO A 214 20.00 2.88 17.56
N VAL A 215 18.73 2.59 17.32
CA VAL A 215 17.62 3.48 17.69
C VAL A 215 16.57 2.67 18.44
N LYS A 216 16.19 3.17 19.62
CA LYS A 216 15.02 2.64 20.33
C LYS A 216 13.76 3.20 19.68
N THR A 217 12.98 2.33 19.05
CA THR A 217 11.77 2.71 18.32
C THR A 217 10.49 2.46 19.11
N GLU A 218 9.39 3.10 18.69
CA GLU A 218 8.06 2.84 19.25
C GLU A 218 7.37 1.67 18.54
N PHE A 219 7.57 1.55 17.22
CA PHE A 219 7.28 0.35 16.43
C PHE A 219 8.34 -0.73 16.62
N ALA A 220 7.95 -1.98 16.45
CA ALA A 220 8.78 -3.15 16.69
C ALA A 220 9.34 -3.80 15.41
N TYR A 221 8.97 -3.35 14.21
CA TYR A 221 9.50 -3.83 12.92
C TYR A 221 9.68 -5.36 12.82
N PRO A 222 8.60 -6.16 13.01
CA PRO A 222 8.71 -7.62 13.08
C PRO A 222 9.24 -8.25 11.78
N GLY A 223 8.98 -7.63 10.63
CA GLY A 223 9.49 -8.08 9.33
C GLY A 223 10.92 -7.65 9.01
N ASP A 224 11.64 -7.01 9.95
CA ASP A 224 12.99 -6.46 9.75
C ASP A 224 13.95 -6.84 10.88
N GLY A 225 13.64 -7.92 11.61
CA GLY A 225 14.44 -8.34 12.75
C GLY A 225 14.42 -7.35 13.92
N GLY A 226 13.38 -6.53 14.03
CA GLY A 226 13.25 -5.55 15.11
C GLY A 226 13.97 -4.22 14.87
N SER A 227 14.48 -3.98 13.66
CA SER A 227 15.37 -2.86 13.36
C SER A 227 14.77 -1.88 12.35
N PHE A 228 14.71 -0.60 12.73
CA PHE A 228 14.38 0.47 11.78
C PHE A 228 15.43 0.66 10.70
N THR A 229 16.71 0.43 11.01
CA THR A 229 17.79 0.46 10.03
C THR A 229 17.53 -0.56 8.92
N ASN A 230 17.25 -1.81 9.30
CA ASN A 230 16.97 -2.89 8.35
C ASN A 230 15.73 -2.56 7.51
N ALA A 231 14.72 -1.94 8.13
CA ALA A 231 13.52 -1.48 7.43
C ALA A 231 13.83 -0.39 6.38
N ALA A 232 14.72 0.56 6.69
CA ALA A 232 15.18 1.60 5.76
C ALA A 232 16.06 1.03 4.63
N GLU A 233 16.78 -0.05 4.89
CA GLU A 233 17.63 -0.75 3.91
C GLU A 233 16.83 -1.56 2.88
N ARG A 234 15.56 -1.91 3.15
CA ARG A 234 14.71 -2.73 2.27
C ARG A 234 14.71 -2.29 0.80
N CYS A 235 14.66 -0.98 0.55
CA CYS A 235 14.57 -0.46 -0.79
C CYS A 235 15.90 -0.60 -1.53
N PHE A 236 15.98 -1.41 -2.58
CA PHE A 236 17.15 -1.51 -3.46
C PHE A 236 17.03 -0.70 -4.77
N GLY A 237 15.99 0.12 -4.94
CA GLY A 237 15.98 1.18 -5.97
C GLY A 237 15.26 0.87 -7.29
N VAL A 238 14.52 -0.25 -7.38
CA VAL A 238 13.82 -0.74 -8.60
C VAL A 238 12.93 0.29 -9.34
N GLY A 239 12.47 1.35 -8.67
CA GLY A 239 11.76 2.43 -9.34
C GLY A 239 10.27 2.19 -9.60
N ALA A 240 9.68 1.08 -9.15
CA ALA A 240 8.23 0.83 -9.23
C ALA A 240 7.38 1.97 -8.64
N CYS A 241 7.90 2.70 -7.65
CA CYS A 241 7.25 3.88 -7.07
C CYS A 241 7.20 5.11 -8.00
N ARG A 242 7.73 5.02 -9.22
CA ARG A 242 7.66 6.06 -10.25
C ARG A 242 6.53 5.81 -11.24
N ASP A 243 5.84 4.68 -11.14
CA ASP A 243 4.64 4.43 -11.93
C ASP A 243 3.58 5.50 -11.62
N GLN A 244 3.08 6.10 -12.69
CA GLN A 244 2.10 7.17 -12.64
C GLN A 244 0.67 6.65 -12.56
N ASN A 245 0.43 5.36 -12.71
CA ASN A 245 -0.90 4.75 -12.63
C ASN A 245 -1.12 3.97 -11.32
N ALA A 246 -0.09 3.80 -10.50
CA ALA A 246 -0.15 3.08 -9.23
C ALA A 246 -0.80 3.89 -8.08
N VAL A 247 -1.22 3.22 -6.99
CA VAL A 247 -1.59 3.89 -5.72
C VAL A 247 -0.35 4.48 -5.05
N MET A 248 0.80 3.84 -5.23
CA MET A 248 2.08 4.17 -4.63
C MET A 248 2.64 5.48 -5.19
N CYS A 249 2.95 6.34 -4.23
CA CYS A 249 3.54 7.66 -4.31
C CYS A 249 2.75 8.74 -5.05
N PRO A 250 1.53 9.10 -4.58
CA PRO A 250 0.75 10.19 -5.16
C PRO A 250 1.51 11.52 -5.22
N SER A 251 2.37 11.78 -4.22
CA SER A 251 3.21 12.98 -4.19
C SER A 251 4.25 13.01 -5.31
N TYR A 252 4.89 11.88 -5.63
CA TYR A 252 5.82 11.80 -6.76
C TYR A 252 5.07 12.02 -8.06
N GLN A 253 3.89 11.43 -8.20
CA GLN A 253 3.13 11.51 -9.44
C GLN A 253 2.66 12.93 -9.81
N VAL A 254 2.63 13.86 -8.86
CA VAL A 254 2.31 15.28 -9.11
C VAL A 254 3.51 16.21 -9.06
N THR A 255 4.57 15.86 -8.32
CA THR A 255 5.78 16.69 -8.22
C THR A 255 6.84 16.29 -9.25
N LEU A 256 6.86 15.01 -9.65
CA LEU A 256 7.89 14.34 -10.45
C LEU A 256 9.31 14.42 -9.84
N GLU A 257 9.39 14.83 -8.57
CA GLU A 257 10.63 14.98 -7.81
C GLU A 257 11.01 13.68 -7.12
N GLU A 258 12.22 13.17 -7.37
CA GLU A 258 12.67 11.86 -6.89
C GLU A 258 12.60 11.76 -5.35
N LYS A 259 12.89 12.83 -4.62
CA LYS A 259 12.78 12.86 -3.15
C LYS A 259 11.37 12.53 -2.62
N HIS A 260 10.33 12.70 -3.46
CA HIS A 260 8.94 12.39 -3.12
C HIS A 260 8.47 11.00 -3.58
N SER A 261 9.37 10.19 -4.15
CA SER A 261 9.13 8.77 -4.45
C SER A 261 9.41 7.90 -3.21
N THR A 262 8.95 6.65 -3.19
CA THR A 262 9.28 5.71 -2.10
C THR A 262 10.79 5.48 -2.06
N ARG A 263 11.43 5.29 -3.23
CA ARG A 263 12.87 5.00 -3.28
C ARG A 263 13.72 6.21 -2.88
N GLY A 264 13.30 7.43 -3.23
CA GLY A 264 13.98 8.65 -2.79
C GLY A 264 13.91 8.83 -1.27
N ARG A 265 12.72 8.67 -0.68
CA ARG A 265 12.55 8.71 0.78
C ARG A 265 13.33 7.60 1.49
N ALA A 266 13.27 6.38 0.95
CA ALA A 266 14.01 5.27 1.52
C ALA A 266 15.52 5.49 1.41
N ARG A 267 16.02 6.10 0.33
CA ARG A 267 17.43 6.49 0.22
C ARG A 267 17.81 7.52 1.28
N LEU A 268 17.01 8.58 1.46
CA LEU A 268 17.27 9.59 2.49
C LEU A 268 17.25 9.01 3.91
N LEU A 269 16.30 8.10 4.21
CA LEU A 269 16.26 7.40 5.48
C LEU A 269 17.46 6.47 5.67
N PHE A 270 17.88 5.76 4.62
CA PHE A 270 19.10 4.95 4.65
C PHE A 270 20.34 5.80 4.96
N GLU A 271 20.50 6.92 4.25
CA GLU A 271 21.61 7.86 4.48
C GLU A 271 21.56 8.47 5.89
N MET A 272 20.37 8.77 6.41
CA MET A 272 20.21 9.29 7.77
C MET A 272 20.66 8.28 8.84
N MET A 273 20.47 6.99 8.59
CA MET A 273 20.79 5.91 9.54
C MET A 273 22.28 5.56 9.58
N ARG A 274 23.02 5.90 8.52
CA ARG A 274 24.48 5.80 8.47
C ARG A 274 25.15 6.76 9.46
N THR A 275 26.24 6.33 10.06
CA THR A 275 27.06 7.20 10.93
C THR A 275 28.10 8.00 10.15
N ASP A 276 28.52 7.52 8.98
CA ASP A 276 29.52 8.10 8.08
C ASP A 276 28.90 8.94 6.96
N SER A 277 27.58 9.15 7.01
CA SER A 277 26.84 9.93 6.02
C SER A 277 27.04 11.43 6.17
N PRO A 278 27.00 12.20 5.06
CA PRO A 278 27.00 13.66 5.10
C PRO A 278 25.71 14.25 5.69
N LEU A 279 24.66 13.44 5.88
CA LEU A 279 23.44 13.88 6.57
C LEU A 279 23.71 13.95 8.08
N GLU A 280 24.06 15.16 8.52
CA GLU A 280 24.18 15.49 9.93
C GLU A 280 22.83 15.39 10.66
N ASP A 281 22.88 15.38 12.00
CA ASP A 281 21.70 15.50 12.87
C ASP A 281 20.65 14.37 12.83
N ALA A 282 20.83 13.32 12.03
CA ALA A 282 20.00 12.11 12.00
C ALA A 282 18.48 12.43 12.01
N PHE A 283 17.74 12.07 13.08
CA PHE A 283 16.30 12.35 13.21
C PHE A 283 15.94 13.84 13.33
N ARG A 284 16.91 14.74 13.36
CA ARG A 284 16.69 16.19 13.32
C ARG A 284 16.96 16.79 11.94
N ASN A 285 17.40 15.98 10.97
CA ASN A 285 17.68 16.42 9.61
C ASN A 285 16.42 16.97 8.91
N GLU A 286 16.52 18.17 8.35
CA GLU A 286 15.39 18.87 7.72
C GLU A 286 15.10 18.37 6.31
N GLU A 287 16.10 17.92 5.57
CA GLU A 287 15.97 17.38 4.21
C GLU A 287 15.16 16.07 4.21
N VAL A 288 15.44 15.19 5.18
CA VAL A 288 14.65 13.95 5.40
C VAL A 288 13.22 14.32 5.79
N LYS A 289 13.05 15.29 6.69
CA LYS A 289 11.73 15.76 7.14
C LYS A 289 10.93 16.35 5.97
N GLU A 290 11.54 17.15 5.11
CA GLU A 290 10.92 17.74 3.92
C GLU A 290 10.45 16.65 2.94
N ALA A 291 11.30 15.66 2.65
CA ALA A 291 10.92 14.55 1.77
C ALA A 291 9.73 13.74 2.31
N LEU A 292 9.66 13.54 3.64
CA LEU A 292 8.59 12.82 4.33
C LEU A 292 7.32 13.67 4.51
N ASP A 293 7.43 15.00 4.53
CA ASP A 293 6.30 15.91 4.75
C ASP A 293 5.21 15.72 3.69
N LEU A 294 5.60 15.52 2.41
CA LEU A 294 4.67 15.23 1.31
C LEU A 294 4.25 13.76 1.20
N CYS A 295 4.66 12.88 2.11
CA CYS A 295 4.12 11.52 2.14
C CYS A 295 2.71 11.51 2.73
N LEU A 296 1.73 11.05 1.95
CA LEU A 296 0.31 10.97 2.34
C LEU A 296 0.01 9.84 3.34
N ALA A 297 1.01 9.03 3.73
CA ALA A 297 0.82 7.87 4.61
C ALA A 297 -0.29 6.89 4.15
N CYS A 298 -0.46 6.73 2.83
CA CYS A 298 -1.51 5.92 2.21
C CYS A 298 -1.26 4.40 2.27
N LYS A 299 -0.05 3.97 2.66
CA LYS A 299 0.44 2.58 2.65
C LYS A 299 0.43 1.86 1.30
N GLY A 300 0.24 2.55 0.17
CA GLY A 300 0.34 1.92 -1.16
C GLY A 300 1.68 1.21 -1.39
N CYS A 301 2.77 1.78 -0.87
CA CYS A 301 4.11 1.17 -0.93
C CYS A 301 4.24 -0.15 -0.15
N LEU A 302 3.40 -0.43 0.84
CA LEU A 302 3.44 -1.70 1.57
C LEU A 302 2.97 -2.87 0.70
N HIS A 303 2.06 -2.61 -0.23
CA HIS A 303 1.43 -3.61 -1.09
C HIS A 303 2.03 -3.65 -2.49
N GLU A 304 2.20 -2.49 -3.14
CA GLU A 304 2.64 -2.40 -4.53
C GLU A 304 4.16 -2.40 -4.70
N CYS A 305 4.93 -2.11 -3.64
CA CYS A 305 6.38 -2.20 -3.74
C CYS A 305 6.82 -3.67 -3.67
N PRO A 306 7.68 -4.14 -4.59
CA PRO A 306 8.18 -5.51 -4.56
C PRO A 306 8.82 -5.94 -3.24
N VAL A 307 9.42 -4.98 -2.52
CA VAL A 307 10.07 -5.19 -1.21
C VAL A 307 9.25 -4.70 -0.03
N ARG A 308 7.96 -4.39 -0.24
CA ARG A 308 6.98 -4.10 0.82
C ARG A 308 7.46 -3.04 1.82
N VAL A 309 7.95 -1.91 1.30
CA VAL A 309 8.37 -0.77 2.12
C VAL A 309 7.15 -0.12 2.77
N ASP A 310 7.14 0.01 4.10
CA ASP A 310 6.07 0.70 4.82
C ASP A 310 6.45 2.16 5.13
N MET A 311 6.48 3.00 4.09
CA MET A 311 6.89 4.40 4.25
C MET A 311 5.99 5.18 5.21
N ALA A 312 4.72 4.77 5.39
CA ALA A 312 3.82 5.39 6.35
C ALA A 312 4.29 5.16 7.79
N THR A 313 4.65 3.91 8.14
CA THR A 313 5.23 3.57 9.44
C THR A 313 6.59 4.25 9.61
N TYR A 314 7.41 4.33 8.56
CA TYR A 314 8.74 4.96 8.63
C TYR A 314 8.65 6.45 8.91
N LYS A 315 7.74 7.15 8.21
CA LYS A 315 7.41 8.56 8.46
C LYS A 315 6.97 8.76 9.92
N ALA A 316 6.05 7.93 10.39
CA ALA A 316 5.49 8.10 11.74
C ALA A 316 6.55 7.90 12.84
N GLU A 317 7.45 6.92 12.67
CA GLU A 317 8.61 6.71 13.56
C GLU A 317 9.59 7.89 13.48
N PHE A 318 9.97 8.31 12.27
CA PHE A 318 10.84 9.47 12.08
C PHE A 318 10.27 10.71 12.79
N LEU A 319 8.98 11.03 12.58
CA LEU A 319 8.34 12.20 13.21
C LEU A 319 8.26 12.08 14.74
N SER A 320 8.17 10.86 15.29
CA SER A 320 8.20 10.62 16.73
C SER A 320 9.53 11.05 17.35
N HIS A 321 10.64 10.69 16.69
CA HIS A 321 11.99 11.10 17.10
C HIS A 321 12.25 12.56 16.79
N TYR A 322 11.87 13.03 15.60
CA TYR A 322 12.02 14.41 15.19
C TYR A 322 11.37 15.33 16.23
N TYR A 323 10.10 15.11 16.61
CA TYR A 323 9.45 15.96 17.61
C TYR A 323 9.74 15.61 19.08
N LYS A 324 10.73 14.75 19.37
CA LYS A 324 11.12 14.45 20.76
C LYS A 324 11.79 15.69 21.38
N GLY A 325 11.14 16.27 22.39
CA GLY A 325 11.60 17.51 23.04
C GLY A 325 11.35 18.78 22.23
N ARG A 326 10.60 18.70 21.11
CA ARG A 326 10.21 19.85 20.29
C ARG A 326 8.69 20.04 20.27
N VAL A 327 8.26 21.28 20.05
CA VAL A 327 6.86 21.61 19.82
C VAL A 327 6.46 21.12 18.43
N ARG A 328 5.29 20.48 18.33
CA ARG A 328 4.72 20.06 17.04
C ARG A 328 4.02 21.22 16.35
N PRO A 329 3.83 21.18 15.03
CA PRO A 329 3.02 22.17 14.34
C PRO A 329 1.60 22.19 14.90
N ARG A 330 0.94 23.35 14.86
CA ARG A 330 -0.43 23.55 15.40
C ARG A 330 -1.46 22.55 14.85
N GLN A 331 -1.30 22.12 13.59
CA GLN A 331 -2.11 21.10 12.92
C GLN A 331 -2.05 19.76 13.67
N ALA A 332 -0.91 19.43 14.29
CA ALA A 332 -0.75 18.22 15.06
C ALA A 332 -1.67 18.18 16.28
N TYR A 333 -1.95 19.33 16.87
CA TYR A 333 -2.88 19.44 17.99
C TYR A 333 -4.32 19.48 17.49
N ALA A 334 -4.63 20.36 16.52
CA ALA A 334 -5.99 20.52 15.99
C ALA A 334 -6.53 19.26 15.28
N LEU A 335 -5.72 18.61 14.46
CA LEU A 335 -6.13 17.47 13.64
C LEU A 335 -5.69 16.14 14.25
N GLY A 336 -4.53 16.09 14.91
CA GLY A 336 -4.05 14.88 15.58
C GLY A 336 -4.86 14.51 16.83
N LEU A 337 -5.36 15.50 17.57
CA LEU A 337 -6.19 15.30 18.77
C LEU A 337 -7.70 15.38 18.48
N ILE A 338 -8.11 15.28 17.21
CA ILE A 338 -9.49 15.47 16.74
C ILE A 338 -10.52 14.63 17.51
N ARG A 339 -10.17 13.45 18.03
CA ARG A 339 -11.11 12.64 18.83
C ARG A 339 -11.61 13.38 20.07
N TRP A 340 -10.75 14.12 20.75
CA TRP A 340 -11.07 14.80 22.00
C TRP A 340 -11.82 16.09 21.70
N GLU A 341 -11.43 16.77 20.61
CA GLU A 341 -12.14 17.94 20.11
C GLU A 341 -13.55 17.59 19.68
N ALA A 342 -13.73 16.48 18.97
CA ALA A 342 -15.04 15.99 18.54
C ALA A 342 -15.92 15.57 19.72
N GLU A 343 -15.35 14.87 20.72
CA GLU A 343 -16.06 14.52 21.94
C GLU A 343 -16.54 15.76 22.72
N LEU A 344 -15.73 16.83 22.75
CA LEU A 344 -16.12 18.10 23.35
C LEU A 344 -17.18 18.84 22.51
N ALA A 345 -16.97 18.92 21.19
CA ALA A 345 -17.88 19.60 20.26
C ALA A 345 -19.27 18.95 20.24
N ALA A 346 -19.35 17.63 20.42
CA ALA A 346 -20.61 16.88 20.49
C ALA A 346 -21.52 17.29 21.66
N ARG A 347 -21.00 17.99 22.69
CA ARG A 347 -21.81 18.54 23.79
C ARG A 347 -22.59 19.79 23.38
N ALA A 348 -22.11 20.53 22.38
CA ALA A 348 -22.74 21.75 21.86
C ALA A 348 -22.51 21.89 20.34
N PRO A 349 -23.00 20.95 19.51
CA PRO A 349 -22.66 20.87 18.09
C PRO A 349 -23.08 22.11 17.31
N ARG A 350 -24.20 22.76 17.70
CA ARG A 350 -24.65 24.02 17.08
C ARG A 350 -23.65 25.16 17.26
N LEU A 351 -23.06 25.28 18.46
CA LEU A 351 -22.05 26.29 18.74
C LEU A 351 -20.74 25.97 18.01
N ALA A 352 -20.31 24.70 18.05
CA ALA A 352 -19.12 24.25 17.33
C ALA A 352 -19.24 24.56 15.83
N ASN A 353 -20.36 24.19 15.20
CA ASN A 353 -20.62 24.46 13.79
C ASN A 353 -20.73 25.96 13.49
N PHE A 354 -21.32 26.75 14.38
CA PHE A 354 -21.35 28.22 14.24
C PHE A 354 -19.93 28.80 14.15
N LEU A 355 -19.05 28.41 15.08
CA LEU A 355 -17.67 28.89 15.13
C LEU A 355 -16.82 28.43 13.93
N THR A 356 -17.08 27.22 13.42
CA THR A 356 -16.29 26.64 12.32
C THR A 356 -16.81 26.97 10.93
N HIS A 357 -18.08 27.36 10.77
CA HIS A 357 -18.70 27.59 9.45
C HIS A 357 -19.17 29.03 9.19
N ARG A 358 -19.37 29.87 10.21
CA ARG A 358 -19.80 31.28 10.02
C ARG A 358 -18.62 32.23 9.98
N GLN A 359 -18.59 33.12 8.98
CA GLN A 359 -17.59 34.19 8.92
C GLN A 359 -17.89 35.27 9.97
N PRO A 360 -16.88 35.90 10.59
CA PRO A 360 -15.43 35.71 10.37
C PRO A 360 -14.80 34.55 11.19
N PHE A 361 -15.57 33.91 12.07
CA PHE A 361 -15.08 32.87 12.99
C PHE A 361 -14.49 31.65 12.27
N ALA A 362 -15.08 31.25 11.15
CA ALA A 362 -14.60 30.14 10.32
C ALA A 362 -13.18 30.40 9.79
N ALA A 363 -12.89 31.61 9.29
CA ALA A 363 -11.57 31.98 8.83
C ALA A 363 -10.55 32.00 9.98
N LEU A 364 -10.95 32.53 11.15
CA LEU A 364 -10.09 32.54 12.33
C LEU A 364 -9.79 31.14 12.84
N SER A 365 -10.80 30.26 12.91
CA SER A 365 -10.67 28.87 13.35
C SER A 365 -9.75 28.08 12.42
N LYS A 366 -9.94 28.20 11.10
CA LYS A 366 -9.04 27.57 10.11
C LYS A 366 -7.61 28.09 10.23
N ARG A 367 -7.44 29.41 10.36
CA ARG A 367 -6.12 30.02 10.56
C ARG A 367 -5.48 29.54 11.85
N ALA A 368 -6.22 29.42 12.95
CA ALA A 368 -5.69 28.94 14.23
C ALA A 368 -5.30 27.45 14.18
N ALA A 369 -6.10 26.62 13.50
CA ALA A 369 -5.84 25.19 13.31
C ALA A 369 -4.73 24.90 12.27
N GLY A 370 -4.34 25.88 11.45
CA GLY A 370 -3.40 25.68 10.35
C GLY A 370 -4.00 24.98 9.13
N VAL A 371 -5.32 25.09 8.97
CA VAL A 371 -6.09 24.54 7.87
C VAL A 371 -6.10 25.49 6.68
N ALA A 372 -5.98 24.94 5.47
CA ALA A 372 -6.03 25.67 4.21
C ALA A 372 -7.34 26.48 4.10
N PRO A 373 -7.29 27.78 3.72
CA PRO A 373 -8.48 28.62 3.66
C PRO A 373 -9.52 28.12 2.65
N GLN A 374 -9.10 27.37 1.62
CA GLN A 374 -9.95 26.77 0.60
C GLN A 374 -10.76 25.58 1.13
N ARG A 375 -10.33 24.95 2.23
CA ARG A 375 -11.02 23.79 2.80
C ARG A 375 -12.21 24.21 3.65
N GLN A 376 -13.24 23.38 3.61
CA GLN A 376 -14.36 23.44 4.53
C GLN A 376 -14.12 22.43 5.65
N LEU A 377 -14.30 22.86 6.89
CA LEU A 377 -14.23 21.95 8.03
C LEU A 377 -15.50 21.10 8.04
N PRO A 378 -15.43 19.81 8.41
CA PRO A 378 -16.62 18.99 8.46
C PRO A 378 -17.53 19.45 9.60
N ALA A 379 -18.84 19.40 9.36
CA ALA A 379 -19.84 19.75 10.36
C ALA A 379 -19.99 18.63 11.40
N PHE A 380 -20.08 19.00 12.67
CA PHE A 380 -20.44 18.09 13.74
C PHE A 380 -21.92 17.75 13.67
N ALA A 381 -22.24 16.47 13.81
CA ALA A 381 -23.62 16.00 13.84
C ALA A 381 -24.37 16.52 15.07
N SER A 382 -25.66 16.79 14.91
CA SER A 382 -26.55 17.19 16.02
C SER A 382 -26.76 16.09 17.05
N ARG A 383 -26.65 14.84 16.62
CA ARG A 383 -26.78 13.62 17.43
C ARG A 383 -25.71 12.65 16.96
N THR A 384 -24.91 12.10 17.88
CA THR A 384 -23.86 11.15 17.52
C THR A 384 -24.44 9.77 17.23
N PHE A 385 -23.69 8.92 16.52
CA PHE A 385 -24.11 7.54 16.27
C PHE A 385 -24.33 6.78 17.58
N ARG A 386 -23.41 6.91 18.56
CA ARG A 386 -23.55 6.24 19.86
C ARG A 386 -24.81 6.69 20.63
N GLN A 387 -25.16 7.98 20.57
CA GLN A 387 -26.39 8.51 21.17
C GLN A 387 -27.65 8.00 20.44
N TRP A 388 -27.57 7.81 19.13
CA TRP A 388 -28.64 7.17 18.36
C TRP A 388 -28.80 5.70 18.77
N PHE A 389 -27.70 4.95 18.76
CA PHE A 389 -27.67 3.51 19.04
C PHE A 389 -28.19 3.18 20.45
N ALA A 390 -27.77 3.94 21.47
CA ALA A 390 -28.21 3.73 22.85
C ALA A 390 -29.71 4.01 23.07
N GLY A 391 -30.33 4.82 22.22
CA GLY A 391 -31.76 5.16 22.30
C GLY A 391 -32.68 4.18 21.58
N ARG A 392 -32.15 3.11 20.97
CA ARG A 392 -32.95 2.10 20.25
C ARG A 392 -33.33 0.95 21.17
N SER A 393 -34.57 0.49 21.05
CA SER A 393 -34.94 -0.87 21.41
C SER A 393 -34.40 -1.79 20.31
N GLY A 394 -33.16 -2.28 20.47
CA GLY A 394 -32.46 -3.09 19.46
C GLY A 394 -33.26 -4.34 19.07
N LEU A 395 -32.99 -4.89 17.87
CA LEU A 395 -33.51 -6.20 17.46
C LEU A 395 -32.71 -7.31 18.18
N ASN A 396 -32.91 -7.42 19.49
CA ASN A 396 -32.29 -8.45 20.33
C ASN A 396 -33.00 -9.79 20.10
N GLY A 397 -32.72 -10.45 18.98
CA GLY A 397 -33.16 -11.82 18.72
C GLY A 397 -32.22 -12.83 19.37
N THR A 398 -32.75 -13.76 20.17
CA THR A 398 -32.00 -14.94 20.61
C THR A 398 -31.63 -15.79 19.39
N GLY A 399 -30.35 -16.18 19.24
CA GLY A 399 -29.85 -17.02 18.15
C GLY A 399 -29.16 -16.32 16.97
N ARG A 400 -29.04 -14.98 16.98
CA ARG A 400 -28.28 -14.23 15.95
C ARG A 400 -26.78 -14.17 16.27
N ALA A 401 -25.94 -14.33 15.25
CA ALA A 401 -24.49 -14.17 15.40
C ALA A 401 -24.14 -12.72 15.76
N ARG A 402 -23.26 -12.55 16.75
CA ARG A 402 -22.82 -11.24 17.26
C ARG A 402 -21.79 -10.63 16.31
N VAL A 403 -21.91 -9.33 16.03
CA VAL A 403 -20.93 -8.55 15.28
C VAL A 403 -20.70 -7.21 15.96
N LEU A 404 -19.43 -6.85 16.15
CA LEU A 404 -19.04 -5.57 16.73
C LEU A 404 -18.90 -4.53 15.62
N LEU A 405 -19.73 -3.49 15.63
CA LEU A 405 -19.58 -2.34 14.75
C LEU A 405 -18.69 -1.30 15.44
N TRP A 406 -17.53 -1.00 14.84
CA TRP A 406 -16.58 -0.03 15.37
C TRP A 406 -17.03 1.42 15.07
N PRO A 407 -17.37 2.22 16.10
CA PRO A 407 -17.81 3.60 15.92
C PRO A 407 -16.59 4.52 15.84
N ASP A 408 -15.98 4.63 14.67
CA ASP A 408 -14.86 5.55 14.48
C ASP A 408 -15.27 7.03 14.69
N THR A 409 -14.28 7.88 14.95
CA THR A 409 -14.49 9.30 15.24
C THR A 409 -15.29 10.01 14.14
N PHE A 410 -15.08 9.66 12.88
CA PHE A 410 -15.68 10.38 11.75
C PHE A 410 -17.14 10.01 11.58
N ASN A 411 -17.43 8.70 11.61
CA ASN A 411 -18.80 8.22 11.52
C ASN A 411 -19.58 8.41 12.84
N ASP A 412 -18.96 8.56 14.01
CA ASP A 412 -19.71 8.86 15.24
C ASP A 412 -20.09 10.34 15.35
N TYR A 413 -19.14 11.25 15.10
CA TYR A 413 -19.31 12.67 15.39
C TYR A 413 -19.64 13.56 14.19
N PHE A 414 -19.35 13.14 12.96
CA PHE A 414 -19.53 13.97 11.76
C PHE A 414 -20.57 13.38 10.80
N ARG A 415 -20.51 12.07 10.52
CA ARG A 415 -21.39 11.38 9.55
C ARG A 415 -22.10 10.14 10.16
N PRO A 416 -22.90 10.30 11.24
CA PRO A 416 -23.59 9.20 11.91
C PRO A 416 -24.50 8.38 11.00
N GLU A 417 -25.03 8.97 9.93
CA GLU A 417 -25.86 8.29 8.95
C GLU A 417 -25.17 7.06 8.33
N VAL A 418 -23.84 7.06 8.21
CA VAL A 418 -23.07 5.92 7.66
C VAL A 418 -23.11 4.74 8.64
N ALA A 419 -22.87 4.99 9.93
CA ALA A 419 -22.90 3.95 10.96
C ALA A 419 -24.33 3.46 11.28
N ILE A 420 -25.31 4.35 11.15
CA ILE A 420 -26.73 4.01 11.19
C ILE A 420 -27.08 3.03 10.07
N ALA A 421 -26.72 3.37 8.82
CA ALA A 421 -26.95 2.51 7.66
C ALA A 421 -26.28 1.15 7.82
N ALA A 422 -25.03 1.12 8.29
CA ALA A 422 -24.31 -0.13 8.53
C ALA A 422 -25.01 -1.00 9.60
N THR A 423 -25.52 -0.38 10.66
CA THR A 423 -26.27 -1.09 11.69
C THR A 423 -27.51 -1.76 11.10
N GLU A 424 -28.31 -1.01 10.33
CA GLU A 424 -29.54 -1.54 9.72
C GLU A 424 -29.26 -2.64 8.69
N VAL A 425 -28.19 -2.49 7.90
CA VAL A 425 -27.74 -3.51 6.94
C VAL A 425 -27.33 -4.80 7.65
N LEU A 426 -26.51 -4.71 8.69
CA LEU A 426 -26.07 -5.88 9.47
C LEU A 426 -27.24 -6.55 10.20
N GLU A 427 -28.18 -5.77 10.74
CA GLU A 427 -29.39 -6.30 11.38
C GLU A 427 -30.33 -6.99 10.37
N SER A 428 -30.45 -6.45 9.15
CA SER A 428 -31.18 -7.06 8.03
C SER A 428 -30.52 -8.36 7.57
N ALA A 429 -29.19 -8.41 7.57
CA ALA A 429 -28.41 -9.61 7.30
C ALA A 429 -28.49 -10.67 8.42
N GLY A 430 -29.24 -10.41 9.50
CA GLY A 430 -29.50 -11.36 10.57
C GLY A 430 -28.48 -11.35 11.70
N PHE A 431 -27.60 -10.35 11.77
CA PHE A 431 -26.64 -10.22 12.85
C PHE A 431 -27.18 -9.42 14.03
N HIS A 432 -26.63 -9.70 15.21
CA HIS A 432 -26.82 -8.87 16.40
C HIS A 432 -25.65 -7.87 16.49
N VAL A 433 -25.94 -6.62 16.12
CA VAL A 433 -24.95 -5.55 16.12
C VAL A 433 -24.73 -5.04 17.54
N VAL A 434 -23.47 -4.91 17.92
CA VAL A 434 -23.07 -4.33 19.19
C VAL A 434 -21.99 -3.28 19.00
N VAL A 435 -21.95 -2.31 19.90
CA VAL A 435 -21.00 -1.19 19.86
C VAL A 435 -20.16 -1.22 21.14
N PRO A 436 -18.83 -1.01 21.06
CA PRO A 436 -17.96 -0.99 22.23
C PRO A 436 -18.44 -0.04 23.32
N LYS A 437 -18.40 -0.48 24.58
CA LYS A 437 -18.64 0.40 25.72
C LYS A 437 -17.47 1.38 25.89
N GLY A 438 -17.77 2.63 26.25
CA GLY A 438 -16.77 3.67 26.50
C GLY A 438 -16.22 4.37 25.24
N SER A 439 -15.46 5.45 25.48
CA SER A 439 -14.81 6.27 24.44
C SER A 439 -13.47 5.66 24.01
N LEU A 440 -13.53 4.68 23.11
CA LEU A 440 -12.37 4.05 22.48
C LEU A 440 -12.09 4.68 21.10
N CYS A 441 -10.81 4.73 20.71
CA CYS A 441 -10.37 5.26 19.42
C CYS A 441 -9.09 4.54 18.95
N CYS A 442 -8.97 4.31 17.64
CA CYS A 442 -7.79 3.70 17.03
C CYS A 442 -6.57 4.65 17.02
N GLY A 443 -6.79 5.97 17.12
CA GLY A 443 -5.74 6.98 17.14
C GLY A 443 -5.08 7.27 15.79
N ARG A 444 -5.69 6.91 14.65
CA ARG A 444 -5.09 7.06 13.30
C ARG A 444 -4.47 8.46 13.00
N PRO A 445 -5.09 9.60 13.37
CA PRO A 445 -4.50 10.92 13.10
C PRO A 445 -3.18 11.19 13.87
N LEU A 446 -2.91 10.46 14.95
CA LEU A 446 -1.70 10.63 15.77
C LEU A 446 -0.42 10.22 15.02
N TYR A 447 -0.54 9.29 14.08
CA TYR A 447 0.58 8.74 13.30
C TYR A 447 1.15 9.79 12.33
N ASP A 448 0.28 10.63 11.75
CA ASP A 448 0.67 11.67 10.79
C ASP A 448 1.59 12.73 11.42
N TYR A 449 1.60 12.82 12.75
CA TYR A 449 2.41 13.75 13.54
C TYR A 449 3.38 13.05 14.51
N GLY A 450 3.62 11.75 14.34
CA GLY A 450 4.54 10.97 15.17
C GLY A 450 4.20 10.98 16.66
N MET A 451 2.92 11.04 17.05
CA MET A 451 2.48 10.94 18.45
C MET A 451 2.35 9.47 18.91
N LEU A 452 3.36 8.65 18.60
CA LEU A 452 3.29 7.19 18.69
C LEU A 452 3.07 6.66 20.10
N ARG A 453 3.65 7.31 21.13
CA ARG A 453 3.39 6.93 22.54
C ARG A 453 1.94 7.10 22.95
N LEU A 454 1.26 8.12 22.42
CA LEU A 454 -0.17 8.31 22.68
C LEU A 454 -0.99 7.27 21.90
N ALA A 455 -0.64 7.03 20.63
CA ALA A 455 -1.27 5.98 19.82
C ALA A 455 -1.17 4.60 20.49
N LYS A 456 0.02 4.20 20.93
CA LYS A 456 0.27 2.94 21.64
C LYS A 456 -0.56 2.80 22.92
N ARG A 457 -0.68 3.88 23.71
CA ARG A 457 -1.56 3.90 24.90
C ARG A 457 -3.04 3.73 24.53
N LEU A 458 -3.50 4.33 23.44
CA LEU A 458 -4.88 4.12 22.96
C LEU A 458 -5.10 2.68 22.51
N LEU A 459 -4.14 2.07 21.81
CA LEU A 459 -4.22 0.67 21.40
C LEU A 459 -4.34 -0.28 22.60
N HIS A 460 -3.55 -0.06 23.67
CA HIS A 460 -3.71 -0.85 24.90
C HIS A 460 -5.11 -0.72 25.50
N ARG A 461 -5.70 0.48 25.51
CA ARG A 461 -7.08 0.67 25.98
C ARG A 461 -8.11 -0.01 25.08
N VAL A 462 -7.87 -0.07 23.77
CA VAL A 462 -8.72 -0.83 22.84
C VAL A 462 -8.66 -2.32 23.17
N LEU A 463 -7.46 -2.89 23.34
CA LEU A 463 -7.31 -4.31 23.71
C LEU A 463 -7.95 -4.63 25.06
N GLU A 464 -7.83 -3.73 26.04
CA GLU A 464 -8.48 -3.88 27.34
C GLU A 464 -10.01 -3.78 27.23
N GLY A 465 -10.52 -2.76 26.54
CA GLY A 465 -11.96 -2.51 26.40
C GLY A 465 -12.70 -3.52 25.51
N LEU A 466 -11.98 -4.22 24.63
CA LEU A 466 -12.52 -5.24 23.72
C LEU A 466 -12.14 -6.67 24.12
N ARG A 467 -11.50 -6.88 25.28
CA ARG A 467 -10.94 -8.19 25.67
C ARG A 467 -11.94 -9.34 25.50
N ASP A 468 -13.15 -9.17 26.04
CA ASP A 468 -14.18 -10.22 26.01
C ASP A 468 -14.62 -10.53 24.57
N ASP A 469 -14.84 -9.50 23.74
CA ASP A 469 -15.22 -9.66 22.33
C ASP A 469 -14.08 -10.33 21.52
N ILE A 470 -12.82 -9.94 21.77
CA ILE A 470 -11.63 -10.52 21.15
C ILE A 470 -11.50 -12.01 21.50
N HIS A 471 -11.70 -12.36 22.77
CA HIS A 471 -11.58 -13.73 23.25
C HIS A 471 -12.74 -14.61 22.77
N ALA A 472 -13.93 -14.04 22.63
CA ALA A 472 -15.09 -14.70 22.06
C ALA A 472 -15.01 -14.90 20.54
N GLY A 473 -13.99 -14.35 19.86
CA GLY A 473 -13.88 -14.46 18.40
C GLY A 473 -14.84 -13.53 17.64
N THR A 474 -15.36 -12.50 18.28
CA THR A 474 -16.39 -11.63 17.68
C THR A 474 -15.80 -10.83 16.52
N PRO A 475 -16.36 -10.92 15.31
CA PRO A 475 -15.91 -10.09 14.19
C PRO A 475 -16.14 -8.60 14.46
N VAL A 476 -15.17 -7.78 14.05
CA VAL A 476 -15.18 -6.32 14.17
C VAL A 476 -15.31 -5.71 12.78
N VAL A 477 -16.38 -4.96 12.54
CA VAL A 477 -16.60 -4.21 11.30
C VAL A 477 -16.14 -2.78 11.49
N ALA A 478 -15.14 -2.36 10.72
CA ALA A 478 -14.66 -0.98 10.65
C ALA A 478 -15.14 -0.32 9.35
N LEU A 479 -15.96 0.73 9.48
CA LEU A 479 -16.50 1.45 8.32
C LEU A 479 -15.47 2.40 7.70
N GLU A 480 -14.66 3.06 8.53
CA GLU A 480 -13.52 3.85 8.06
C GLU A 480 -12.31 2.93 7.80
N PRO A 481 -11.87 2.72 6.53
CA PRO A 481 -10.77 1.81 6.22
C PRO A 481 -9.46 2.21 6.90
N SER A 482 -9.26 3.50 7.17
CA SER A 482 -8.10 3.99 7.91
C SER A 482 -8.06 3.52 9.36
N CYS A 483 -9.21 3.31 9.99
CA CYS A 483 -9.28 2.70 11.33
C CYS A 483 -9.02 1.20 11.26
N GLY A 484 -9.55 0.52 10.24
CA GLY A 484 -9.28 -0.90 9.99
C GLY A 484 -7.79 -1.18 9.80
N ALA A 485 -7.10 -0.35 9.02
CA ALA A 485 -5.65 -0.48 8.80
C ALA A 485 -4.82 -0.32 10.09
N VAL A 486 -5.27 0.49 11.06
CA VAL A 486 -4.60 0.56 12.36
C VAL A 486 -4.66 -0.78 13.08
N PHE A 487 -5.82 -1.44 13.11
CA PHE A 487 -5.95 -2.74 13.78
C PHE A 487 -5.25 -3.87 13.03
N ARG A 488 -5.32 -3.86 11.69
CA ARG A 488 -4.76 -4.92 10.86
C ARG A 488 -3.24 -4.84 10.70
N ASN A 489 -2.66 -3.64 10.73
CA ASN A 489 -1.25 -3.42 10.44
C ASN A 489 -0.50 -2.70 11.58
N GLU A 490 -0.90 -1.49 11.96
CA GLU A 490 -0.14 -0.71 12.95
C GLU A 490 -0.10 -1.37 14.33
N LEU A 491 -1.21 -1.97 14.75
CA LEU A 491 -1.36 -2.63 16.04
C LEU A 491 -0.37 -3.79 16.20
N VAL A 492 -0.27 -4.66 15.20
CA VAL A 492 0.68 -5.79 15.22
C VAL A 492 2.13 -5.35 15.00
N ASN A 493 2.35 -4.21 14.32
CA ASN A 493 3.68 -3.61 14.22
C ASN A 493 4.13 -2.93 15.53
N MET A 494 3.21 -2.42 16.35
CA MET A 494 3.53 -1.85 17.67
C MET A 494 3.61 -2.90 18.78
N LEU A 495 2.79 -3.95 18.70
CA LEU A 495 2.62 -4.98 19.73
C LEU A 495 2.71 -6.41 19.15
N PRO A 496 3.80 -6.79 18.45
CA PRO A 496 3.89 -8.08 17.75
C PRO A 496 3.85 -9.30 18.68
N GLY A 497 4.23 -9.15 19.95
CA GLY A 497 4.18 -10.22 20.95
C GLY A 497 2.84 -10.37 21.67
N ASN A 498 1.83 -9.54 21.36
CA ASN A 498 0.54 -9.58 22.04
C ASN A 498 -0.47 -10.42 21.24
N GLU A 499 -0.98 -11.51 21.84
CA GLU A 499 -1.92 -12.41 21.16
C GLU A 499 -3.30 -11.76 20.92
N ASP A 500 -3.77 -10.90 21.83
CA ASP A 500 -5.03 -10.17 21.63
C ASP A 500 -4.92 -9.17 20.47
N ALA A 501 -3.74 -8.56 20.29
CA ALA A 501 -3.45 -7.70 19.14
C ALA A 501 -3.55 -8.49 17.83
N LYS A 502 -2.95 -9.68 17.76
CA LYS A 502 -3.04 -10.56 16.58
C LYS A 502 -4.46 -11.05 16.34
N ARG A 503 -5.22 -11.37 17.39
CA ARG A 503 -6.63 -11.78 17.29
C ARG A 503 -7.50 -10.65 16.75
N LEU A 504 -7.40 -9.45 17.34
CA LEU A 504 -8.14 -8.27 16.87
C LEU A 504 -7.82 -7.94 15.41
N ALA A 505 -6.54 -8.03 15.01
CA ALA A 505 -6.14 -7.83 13.63
C ALA A 505 -6.85 -8.79 12.67
N ARG A 506 -6.92 -10.09 13.00
CA ARG A 506 -7.62 -11.10 12.18
C ARG A 506 -9.14 -10.95 12.19
N GLN A 507 -9.70 -10.44 13.29
CA GLN A 507 -11.14 -10.23 13.46
C GLN A 507 -11.65 -8.92 12.86
N THR A 508 -10.76 -8.02 12.41
CA THR A 508 -11.15 -6.73 11.85
C THR A 508 -11.38 -6.85 10.35
N HIS A 509 -12.58 -6.45 9.89
CA HIS A 509 -13.04 -6.51 8.51
C HIS A 509 -13.57 -5.13 8.07
N THR A 510 -13.46 -4.82 6.79
CA THR A 510 -14.37 -3.83 6.17
C THR A 510 -15.80 -4.38 6.16
N LEU A 511 -16.78 -3.52 5.85
CA LEU A 511 -18.16 -3.98 5.70
C LEU A 511 -18.30 -5.00 4.57
N GLY A 512 -17.65 -4.78 3.42
CA GLY A 512 -17.69 -5.71 2.29
C GLY A 512 -17.05 -7.04 2.61
N GLU A 513 -15.84 -7.05 3.22
CA GLU A 513 -15.18 -8.28 3.69
C GLU A 513 -16.07 -9.09 4.64
N PHE A 514 -16.72 -8.41 5.59
CA PHE A 514 -17.60 -9.07 6.54
C PHE A 514 -18.83 -9.69 5.86
N LEU A 515 -19.52 -8.95 5.00
CA LEU A 515 -20.71 -9.43 4.31
C LEU A 515 -20.41 -10.56 3.32
N ALA A 516 -19.29 -10.47 2.61
CA ALA A 516 -18.84 -11.52 1.69
C ALA A 516 -18.61 -12.84 2.44
N ARG A 517 -17.95 -12.80 3.60
CA ARG A 517 -17.51 -14.00 4.33
C ARG A 517 -18.55 -14.56 5.30
N HIS A 518 -19.44 -13.73 5.83
CA HIS A 518 -20.35 -14.13 6.90
C HIS A 518 -21.83 -14.06 6.51
N ALA A 519 -22.19 -13.30 5.48
CA ALA A 519 -23.58 -13.07 5.07
C ALA A 519 -23.95 -13.80 3.76
N GLU A 520 -23.39 -14.99 3.51
CA GLU A 520 -23.69 -15.77 2.29
C GLU A 520 -25.18 -16.13 2.16
N ARG A 521 -25.83 -16.45 3.29
CA ARG A 521 -27.25 -16.83 3.34
C ARG A 521 -28.21 -15.64 3.36
N TRP A 522 -27.70 -14.41 3.43
CA TRP A 522 -28.53 -13.23 3.40
C TRP A 522 -29.08 -13.03 1.99
N HIS A 523 -30.42 -12.91 1.89
CA HIS A 523 -31.07 -12.50 0.66
C HIS A 523 -30.79 -11.02 0.42
N MET A 524 -29.67 -10.75 -0.26
CA MET A 524 -29.19 -9.41 -0.55
C MET A 524 -30.20 -8.69 -1.45
N PRO A 525 -30.54 -7.42 -1.16
CA PRO A 525 -31.40 -6.63 -2.04
C PRO A 525 -30.72 -6.45 -3.40
N ARG A 526 -31.52 -6.13 -4.42
CA ARG A 526 -31.03 -5.73 -5.75
C ARG A 526 -31.04 -4.20 -5.87
N LEU A 527 -30.08 -3.67 -6.61
CA LEU A 527 -30.05 -2.25 -7.02
C LEU A 527 -29.57 -2.15 -8.47
N GLU A 528 -30.49 -1.86 -9.38
CA GLU A 528 -30.24 -1.72 -10.82
C GLU A 528 -29.80 -0.28 -11.10
N SER A 529 -28.56 0.04 -10.73
CA SER A 529 -28.00 1.38 -10.91
C SER A 529 -26.56 1.31 -11.38
N LYS A 530 -26.14 2.36 -12.10
CA LYS A 530 -24.75 2.53 -12.48
C LYS A 530 -23.96 3.14 -11.33
N ALA A 531 -22.74 2.68 -11.08
CA ALA A 531 -21.87 3.24 -10.05
C ALA A 531 -20.41 3.40 -10.49
N LEU A 532 -19.78 4.49 -10.07
CA LEU A 532 -18.33 4.64 -10.05
C LEU A 532 -17.83 4.38 -8.63
N VAL A 533 -16.90 3.43 -8.51
CA VAL A 533 -16.40 2.97 -7.22
C VAL A 533 -14.94 3.37 -7.06
N HIS A 534 -14.65 4.10 -5.98
CA HIS A 534 -13.28 4.44 -5.58
C HIS A 534 -12.94 3.74 -4.26
N PHE A 535 -12.15 2.67 -4.34
CA PHE A 535 -11.63 2.00 -3.16
C PHE A 535 -10.57 2.83 -2.43
N HIS A 536 -10.69 2.88 -1.11
CA HIS A 536 -9.80 3.66 -0.27
C HIS A 536 -8.36 3.12 -0.30
N CYS A 537 -7.35 4.00 -0.25
CA CYS A 537 -5.94 3.56 -0.28
C CYS A 537 -5.56 2.60 0.85
N HIS A 538 -6.00 2.83 2.09
CA HIS A 538 -5.80 1.88 3.20
C HIS A 538 -6.58 0.56 3.02
N GLN A 539 -7.70 0.57 2.31
CA GLN A 539 -8.45 -0.65 1.98
C GLN A 539 -7.64 -1.48 0.98
N ARG A 540 -7.18 -0.88 -0.13
CA ARG A 540 -6.29 -1.54 -1.10
C ARG A 540 -4.98 -2.06 -0.47
N ALA A 541 -4.45 -1.35 0.52
CA ALA A 541 -3.19 -1.72 1.16
C ALA A 541 -3.31 -2.83 2.23
N THR A 542 -4.47 -3.00 2.86
CA THR A 542 -4.59 -3.87 4.05
C THR A 542 -5.80 -4.81 4.05
N SER A 543 -6.73 -4.66 3.11
CA SER A 543 -7.97 -5.43 2.98
C SER A 543 -8.11 -6.03 1.58
N ASP A 544 -8.98 -7.01 1.49
CA ASP A 544 -9.31 -7.72 0.26
C ASP A 544 -10.47 -7.02 -0.47
N THR A 545 -10.15 -6.25 -1.53
CA THR A 545 -11.16 -5.55 -2.32
C THR A 545 -12.00 -6.46 -3.20
N ASP A 546 -11.62 -7.72 -3.39
CA ASP A 546 -12.40 -8.67 -4.18
C ASP A 546 -13.64 -9.13 -3.39
N CYS A 547 -13.54 -9.17 -2.05
CA CYS A 547 -14.72 -9.31 -1.21
C CYS A 547 -15.73 -8.17 -1.43
N ASP A 548 -15.27 -6.92 -1.53
CA ASP A 548 -16.14 -5.78 -1.80
C ASP A 548 -16.78 -5.90 -3.20
N ARG A 549 -16.02 -6.27 -4.23
CA ARG A 549 -16.55 -6.54 -5.59
C ARG A 549 -17.64 -7.62 -5.58
N SER A 550 -17.40 -8.73 -4.89
CA SER A 550 -18.37 -9.81 -4.76
C SER A 550 -19.70 -9.34 -4.13
N VAL A 551 -19.63 -8.43 -3.15
CA VAL A 551 -20.83 -7.81 -2.56
C VAL A 551 -21.56 -6.92 -3.59
N LEU A 552 -20.84 -6.14 -4.39
CA LEU A 552 -21.43 -5.30 -5.45
C LEU A 552 -22.05 -6.14 -6.57
N ASP A 553 -21.42 -7.25 -6.96
CA ASP A 553 -21.94 -8.19 -7.94
C ASP A 553 -23.25 -8.83 -7.46
N ARG A 554 -23.29 -9.27 -6.18
CA ARG A 554 -24.50 -9.83 -5.54
C ARG A 554 -25.63 -8.81 -5.43
N LEU A 555 -25.29 -7.54 -5.18
CA LEU A 555 -26.24 -6.41 -5.19
C LEU A 555 -26.83 -6.17 -6.60
N GLY A 556 -26.18 -6.67 -7.66
CA GLY A 556 -26.61 -6.47 -9.05
C GLY A 556 -26.30 -5.08 -9.59
N LEU A 557 -25.31 -4.40 -9.01
CA LEU A 557 -24.90 -3.06 -9.40
C LEU A 557 -24.08 -3.12 -10.70
N ASP A 558 -24.33 -2.20 -11.64
CA ASP A 558 -23.48 -2.01 -12.82
C ASP A 558 -22.37 -1.03 -12.45
N TYR A 559 -21.18 -1.51 -12.10
CA TYR A 559 -20.13 -0.67 -11.55
C TYR A 559 -18.82 -0.70 -12.33
N GLU A 560 -18.18 0.47 -12.37
CA GLU A 560 -16.80 0.63 -12.79
C GLU A 560 -15.96 0.97 -11.56
N VAL A 561 -14.94 0.15 -11.28
CA VAL A 561 -13.94 0.51 -10.27
C VAL A 561 -12.91 1.41 -10.92
N LEU A 562 -12.86 2.65 -10.45
CA LEU A 562 -11.89 3.62 -10.92
C LEU A 562 -10.48 3.12 -10.61
N ASP A 563 -9.64 3.04 -11.64
CA ASP A 563 -8.20 2.81 -11.50
C ASP A 563 -7.49 4.09 -11.06
N THR A 564 -8.02 4.67 -10.00
CA THR A 564 -7.54 5.89 -9.37
C THR A 564 -6.68 5.48 -8.19
N GLY A 565 -5.50 6.10 -8.07
CA GLY A 565 -4.61 5.92 -6.93
C GLY A 565 -5.19 6.50 -5.63
N CYS A 566 -4.46 7.37 -4.95
CA CYS A 566 -5.01 8.05 -3.77
C CYS A 566 -5.98 9.19 -4.18
N CYS A 567 -7.05 9.41 -3.41
CA CYS A 567 -7.92 10.59 -3.60
C CYS A 567 -7.18 11.92 -3.41
N GLY A 568 -6.02 11.93 -2.74
CA GLY A 568 -5.20 13.11 -2.49
C GLY A 568 -5.46 13.80 -1.15
N LEU A 569 -6.60 13.58 -0.47
CA LEU A 569 -6.86 14.22 0.82
C LEU A 569 -6.06 13.59 1.97
N ALA A 570 -6.08 12.25 2.06
CA ALA A 570 -5.32 11.46 3.04
C ALA A 570 -5.34 12.01 4.48
N GLY A 571 -6.51 12.03 5.11
CA GLY A 571 -6.66 12.46 6.50
C GLY A 571 -6.36 13.95 6.67
N SER A 572 -5.43 14.28 7.56
CA SER A 572 -5.05 15.67 7.83
C SER A 572 -4.26 16.31 6.69
N PHE A 573 -3.57 15.53 5.85
CA PHE A 573 -2.62 16.02 4.85
C PHE A 573 -3.23 17.13 3.97
N GLY A 574 -4.32 16.83 3.28
CA GLY A 574 -4.95 17.78 2.35
C GLY A 574 -5.74 18.90 3.03
N TYR A 575 -5.88 18.87 4.35
CA TYR A 575 -6.43 19.97 5.14
C TYR A 575 -5.39 21.04 5.45
N GLU A 576 -4.10 20.71 5.47
CA GLU A 576 -3.07 21.66 5.87
C GLU A 576 -2.79 22.71 4.79
N ALA A 577 -2.57 23.96 5.22
CA ALA A 577 -2.26 25.06 4.31
C ALA A 577 -0.90 24.89 3.60
N GLY A 578 -0.75 25.55 2.46
CA GLY A 578 0.50 25.56 1.67
C GLY A 578 0.58 24.39 0.69
N GLU A 579 1.79 23.89 0.48
CA GLU A 579 2.10 22.87 -0.54
C GLU A 579 1.26 21.59 -0.40
N ARG A 580 0.92 21.18 0.83
CA ARG A 580 0.11 19.97 1.09
C ARG A 580 -1.28 20.07 0.47
N TYR A 581 -1.92 21.25 0.54
CA TYR A 581 -3.19 21.50 -0.13
C TYR A 581 -3.05 21.40 -1.66
N GLU A 582 -2.00 22.00 -2.23
CA GLU A 582 -1.79 21.98 -3.68
C GLU A 582 -1.53 20.57 -4.20
N VAL A 583 -0.66 19.81 -3.53
CA VAL A 583 -0.39 18.39 -3.84
C VAL A 583 -1.66 17.56 -3.71
N SER A 584 -2.47 17.82 -2.68
CA SER A 584 -3.75 17.14 -2.46
C SER A 584 -4.73 17.33 -3.62
N ILE A 585 -4.91 18.57 -4.09
CA ILE A 585 -5.78 18.87 -5.23
C ILE A 585 -5.19 18.32 -6.52
N LYS A 586 -3.90 18.54 -6.79
CA LYS A 586 -3.22 18.01 -7.99
C LYS A 586 -3.35 16.49 -8.07
N ALA A 587 -3.23 15.77 -6.96
CA ALA A 587 -3.37 14.31 -6.94
C ALA A 587 -4.79 13.87 -7.32
N ALA A 588 -5.82 14.57 -6.80
CA ALA A 588 -7.21 14.31 -7.15
C ALA A 588 -7.52 14.64 -8.62
N GLU A 589 -6.92 15.70 -9.15
CA GLU A 589 -7.07 16.16 -10.53
C GLU A 589 -6.42 15.25 -11.59
N ARG A 590 -5.59 14.28 -11.19
CA ARG A 590 -4.97 13.36 -12.14
C ARG A 590 -6.00 12.45 -12.81
N LEU A 591 -6.83 11.80 -12.00
CA LEU A 591 -7.75 10.75 -12.43
C LEU A 591 -9.12 10.83 -11.76
N LEU A 592 -9.17 11.08 -10.44
CA LEU A 592 -10.42 11.02 -9.68
C LEU A 592 -11.39 12.14 -10.11
N LEU A 593 -11.03 13.41 -9.96
CA LEU A 593 -11.94 14.52 -10.28
C LEU A 593 -12.33 14.57 -11.77
N PRO A 594 -11.41 14.30 -12.74
CA PRO A 594 -11.80 14.14 -14.14
C PRO A 594 -12.85 13.04 -14.37
N ALA A 595 -12.67 11.85 -13.80
CA ALA A 595 -13.63 10.76 -13.94
C ALA A 595 -15.02 11.13 -13.38
N LEU A 596 -15.03 11.82 -12.23
CA LEU A 596 -16.28 12.28 -11.60
C LEU A 596 -17.01 13.35 -12.42
N ARG A 597 -16.27 14.26 -13.06
CA ARG A 597 -16.87 15.28 -13.95
C ARG A 597 -17.39 14.68 -15.26
N GLY A 598 -16.81 13.57 -15.72
CA GLY A 598 -17.29 12.81 -16.88
C GLY A 598 -18.49 11.89 -16.57
N ALA A 599 -18.78 11.63 -15.30
CA ALA A 599 -19.85 10.74 -14.88
C ALA A 599 -21.24 11.37 -15.07
N SER A 600 -22.22 10.57 -15.47
CA SER A 600 -23.61 11.04 -15.59
C SER A 600 -24.19 11.39 -14.20
N ALA A 601 -25.18 12.28 -14.17
CA ALA A 601 -25.88 12.63 -12.92
C ALA A 601 -26.58 11.42 -12.27
N HIS A 602 -27.01 10.44 -13.08
CA HIS A 602 -27.65 9.20 -12.63
C HIS A 602 -26.65 8.19 -12.04
N THR A 603 -25.35 8.36 -12.27
CA THR A 603 -24.32 7.43 -11.82
C THR A 603 -24.02 7.65 -10.34
N LEU A 604 -24.20 6.61 -9.52
CA LEU A 604 -23.83 6.60 -8.11
C LEU A 604 -22.31 6.76 -7.96
N LEU A 605 -21.88 7.52 -6.97
CA LEU A 605 -20.47 7.59 -6.59
C LEU A 605 -20.29 6.88 -5.26
N MET A 606 -19.37 5.91 -5.18
CA MET A 606 -19.17 5.12 -3.98
C MET A 606 -17.73 5.18 -3.47
N THR A 607 -17.54 5.50 -2.18
CA THR A 607 -16.28 5.34 -1.47
C THR A 607 -16.47 5.30 0.06
N ASP A 608 -15.78 4.37 0.71
CA ASP A 608 -15.95 4.11 2.15
C ASP A 608 -15.17 5.05 3.05
N GLY A 609 -14.08 5.66 2.55
CA GLY A 609 -13.28 6.58 3.36
C GLY A 609 -13.91 7.96 3.51
N PHE A 610 -13.98 8.46 4.74
CA PHE A 610 -14.41 9.82 5.05
C PHE A 610 -13.61 10.85 4.26
N SER A 611 -12.28 10.70 4.24
CA SER A 611 -11.41 11.60 3.50
C SER A 611 -11.63 11.58 1.99
N CYS A 612 -11.93 10.41 1.41
CA CYS A 612 -12.25 10.31 -0.01
C CYS A 612 -13.57 11.03 -0.32
N ARG A 613 -14.62 10.81 0.47
CA ARG A 613 -15.90 11.53 0.32
C ARG A 613 -15.73 13.04 0.44
N THR A 614 -14.99 13.51 1.44
CA THR A 614 -14.69 14.93 1.61
C THR A 614 -13.92 15.52 0.43
N GLN A 615 -12.96 14.78 -0.14
CA GLN A 615 -12.25 15.26 -1.33
C GLN A 615 -13.19 15.45 -2.52
N ILE A 616 -14.10 14.50 -2.72
CA ILE A 616 -15.11 14.53 -3.78
C ILE A 616 -16.05 15.72 -3.57
N GLU A 617 -16.55 15.92 -2.35
CA GLU A 617 -17.41 17.03 -1.97
C GLU A 617 -16.73 18.40 -2.14
N HIS A 618 -15.40 18.49 -1.91
CA HIS A 618 -14.65 19.73 -2.06
C HIS A 618 -14.15 19.99 -3.49
N GLY A 619 -13.99 18.95 -4.30
CA GLY A 619 -13.43 19.01 -5.65
C GLY A 619 -14.46 18.87 -6.77
N SER A 620 -15.73 18.63 -6.44
CA SER A 620 -16.82 18.46 -7.41
C SER A 620 -18.16 18.93 -6.83
N GLU A 621 -19.18 19.04 -7.68
CA GLU A 621 -20.57 19.32 -7.26
C GLU A 621 -21.33 18.06 -6.83
N ARG A 622 -20.65 16.91 -6.83
CA ARG A 622 -21.20 15.59 -6.49
C ARG A 622 -20.79 15.19 -5.08
N SER A 623 -21.48 14.20 -4.52
CA SER A 623 -21.08 13.58 -3.25
C SER A 623 -21.03 12.07 -3.43
N ALA A 624 -20.15 11.40 -2.69
CA ALA A 624 -20.05 9.96 -2.71
C ALA A 624 -20.71 9.33 -1.49
N MET A 625 -21.25 8.13 -1.68
CA MET A 625 -21.91 7.32 -0.65
C MET A 625 -20.97 6.24 -0.16
N HIS A 626 -21.13 5.84 1.11
CA HIS A 626 -20.48 4.66 1.66
C HIS A 626 -21.25 3.39 1.26
N LEU A 627 -20.58 2.24 1.14
CA LEU A 627 -21.22 0.94 0.80
C LEU A 627 -22.46 0.65 1.65
N ALA A 628 -22.36 0.82 2.96
CA ALA A 628 -23.48 0.76 3.91
C ALA A 628 -24.73 1.56 3.48
N GLN A 629 -24.54 2.78 2.99
CA GLN A 629 -25.64 3.66 2.57
C GLN A 629 -26.24 3.18 1.25
N VAL A 630 -25.43 2.67 0.32
CA VAL A 630 -25.90 2.06 -0.94
C VAL A 630 -26.72 0.80 -0.66
N LEU A 631 -26.26 -0.07 0.23
CA LEU A 631 -26.99 -1.27 0.66
C LEU A 631 -28.30 -0.92 1.37
N GLN A 632 -28.28 0.07 2.27
CA GLN A 632 -29.49 0.53 2.95
C GLN A 632 -30.49 1.15 1.96
N MET A 633 -30.02 1.92 0.98
CA MET A 633 -30.86 2.45 -0.10
C MET A 633 -31.55 1.31 -0.86
N ALA A 634 -30.81 0.26 -1.23
CA ALA A 634 -31.37 -0.91 -1.89
C ALA A 634 -32.43 -1.61 -1.03
N LEU A 635 -32.21 -1.71 0.29
CA LEU A 635 -33.20 -2.27 1.23
C LEU A 635 -34.49 -1.43 1.32
N GLN A 636 -34.38 -0.11 1.24
CA GLN A 636 -35.52 0.81 1.45
C GLN A 636 -36.29 1.11 0.16
N ARG A 637 -35.61 1.12 -0.98
CA ARG A 637 -36.16 1.57 -2.28
C ARG A 637 -36.36 0.44 -3.28
N GLY A 638 -35.76 -0.73 -3.03
CA GLY A 638 -35.78 -1.85 -3.97
C GLY A 638 -34.93 -1.59 -5.23
N PRO A 639 -35.13 -2.40 -6.28
CA PRO A 639 -34.25 -2.44 -7.46
C PRO A 639 -34.12 -1.11 -8.21
N ALA A 640 -35.18 -0.32 -8.27
CA ALA A 640 -35.22 0.92 -9.06
C ALA A 640 -34.42 2.09 -8.46
N GLY A 641 -34.01 1.99 -7.19
CA GLY A 641 -33.30 3.09 -6.51
C GLY A 641 -34.14 4.37 -6.35
N PRO A 642 -33.52 5.51 -6.02
CA PRO A 642 -34.20 6.78 -5.86
C PRO A 642 -34.52 7.42 -7.22
N ALA A 643 -35.72 8.00 -7.36
CA ALA A 643 -36.17 8.69 -8.57
C ALA A 643 -35.58 10.11 -8.75
N ILE A 644 -34.59 10.50 -7.93
CA ILE A 644 -34.03 11.86 -7.88
C ILE A 644 -32.56 11.80 -8.23
N ASP A 645 -32.15 12.67 -9.15
CA ASP A 645 -30.76 12.82 -9.56
C ASP A 645 -30.08 14.07 -8.96
N PRO A 646 -28.81 13.96 -8.55
CA PRO A 646 -28.09 12.69 -8.41
C PRO A 646 -28.56 11.92 -7.15
N PRO A 647 -28.47 10.57 -7.13
CA PRO A 647 -29.04 9.73 -6.08
C PRO A 647 -28.58 10.07 -4.65
N GLU A 648 -27.35 10.54 -4.50
CA GLU A 648 -26.79 10.95 -3.22
C GLU A 648 -27.55 12.13 -2.57
N ARG A 649 -28.20 13.00 -3.36
CA ARG A 649 -29.02 14.11 -2.82
C ARG A 649 -30.31 13.60 -2.21
N ALA A 650 -30.93 12.58 -2.81
CA ALA A 650 -32.12 11.94 -2.29
C ALA A 650 -31.85 11.31 -0.92
N TYR A 651 -30.69 10.66 -0.78
CA TYR A 651 -30.28 10.06 0.47
C TYR A 651 -29.93 11.12 1.53
N ALA A 652 -29.24 12.20 1.16
CA ALA A 652 -28.85 13.27 2.09
C ALA A 652 -30.03 14.02 2.71
N SER A 653 -31.10 14.26 1.95
CA SER A 653 -32.31 14.93 2.46
C SER A 653 -33.04 14.09 3.51
N GLU A 654 -33.05 12.77 3.35
CA GLU A 654 -33.71 11.81 4.24
C GLU A 654 -32.86 11.45 5.47
N ALA A 655 -31.55 11.26 5.26
CA ALA A 655 -30.59 11.06 6.36
C ALA A 655 -30.57 12.27 7.31
N GLY A 656 -30.74 13.49 6.79
CA GLY A 656 -30.90 14.71 7.60
C GLY A 656 -32.14 14.70 8.49
N ALA A 657 -33.24 14.08 8.06
CA ALA A 657 -34.44 13.90 8.88
C ALA A 657 -34.21 12.87 10.00
N LEU A 658 -33.61 11.72 9.66
CA LEU A 658 -33.27 10.65 10.60
C LEU A 658 -32.28 11.12 11.69
N ALA A 659 -31.24 11.87 11.31
CA ALA A 659 -30.23 12.40 12.24
C ALA A 659 -30.76 13.55 13.13
N SER A 660 -31.76 14.30 12.65
CA SER A 660 -32.43 15.35 13.43
C SER A 660 -33.56 14.84 14.34
N GLY A 661 -33.84 13.53 14.33
CA GLY A 661 -34.91 12.92 15.12
C GLY A 661 -36.31 13.25 14.63
N ARG A 662 -36.44 13.81 13.41
CA ARG A 662 -37.72 13.99 12.73
C ARG A 662 -38.00 12.70 11.97
N ARG A 663 -39.00 11.92 12.39
CA ARG A 663 -39.51 10.86 11.52
C ARG A 663 -40.07 11.52 10.24
N PRO A 664 -39.85 10.94 9.06
CA PRO A 664 -40.55 11.36 7.84
C PRO A 664 -42.06 11.29 8.03
#